data_AF-K7MW79-F1
#
_entry.id   AF-K7MW79-F1
#
_cell.length_a   1.000
_cell.length_b   1.000
_cell.length_c   1.000
_cell.angle_alpha   90.00
_cell.angle_beta   90.00
_cell.angle_gamma   90.00
#
_symmetry.space_group_name_H-M   'P 1'
#
loop_
_entity.id
_entity.type
_entity.pdbx_description
1 polymer ?
#
loop_
_entity_poly.entity_id
_entity_poly.type
_entity_poly.pdbx_seq_one_letter_code
_entity_poly.pdbx_strand_id
1 'polypeptide(L)'
;MLGKLPPSIVGELEQDLKQMIVRHSFLTVVHACIKCLCSVSKMSGKGAAVVEQLIQFFFKCLDTQAVDNKQKVGRSLFCLGLLIRYGNRLLASSSNKLIDVGSSVKLFMKYLCVEDFVVKVRSLQALGFVLIARPEYMLENDVGKVLEETLSSASDTRLKIQGLQNMFEYLLDAESQMGTDKDNENVAGYSVGAGKSVPVAAGAGDTNICGGIVQLYWDNILGRCLDFSEHVRQSALKIVEVVLRQGLVHPITCVPYLIALETDPLESNSKLAHHLLMNMNEKYPAFFESRLGDGLQMSFMFMQSICGSSENVDHKIQSKTSTSGKGKPEAGSLAQAKLGVSRIYKLIRGNRVSRNKFLSSIVRKFDNPRWNKLLIAFLIYCTEVLALLPFISPDEPLYLIYAINRVVQVRAGPLEANFKAWTSSISRHCTPHGNGMYQQGTDEPTVASQVMPLDLNGTFQQNVDLQPNMNDMRTLDLNGSNHQLTDYPLSYNGSSEANLHSVGYTDPFSFAKDDLEKVQADCLSAIALQLLLKLKRHLKIMYSLDDARCQAYSPTEQPKPGEVISRQNIAFNIGDSQFSLPTSPQELIQRYQEFKHALREDTVDYSHYTANIKRKRPTTTPRRVQVRKPVYVAGGYDNGDDDEDYTGGSATRKISFSGRRSSLKNSRQYGLM
;
A
#
# COMPACT_ATOMS: atom_id res chain seq x y z
N MET A 1 -22.72 37.98 16.14
CA MET A 1 -23.85 38.00 17.09
C MET A 1 -25.16 38.00 16.30
N LEU A 2 -25.73 36.83 15.98
CA LEU A 2 -27.14 36.80 15.54
C LEU A 2 -28.00 37.21 16.74
N GLY A 3 -28.81 38.26 16.58
CA GLY A 3 -29.73 38.71 17.62
C GLY A 3 -30.58 37.55 18.14
N LYS A 4 -30.80 37.48 19.47
CA LYS A 4 -31.62 36.44 20.10
C LYS A 4 -32.95 36.35 19.35
N LEU A 5 -33.26 35.18 18.77
CA LEU A 5 -34.52 34.98 18.07
C LEU A 5 -35.69 35.22 19.03
N PRO A 6 -36.79 35.85 18.57
CA PRO A 6 -38.01 35.99 19.35
C PRO A 6 -38.46 34.63 19.92
N PRO A 7 -38.87 34.55 21.20
CA PRO A 7 -39.24 33.28 21.83
C PRO A 7 -40.38 32.54 21.14
N SER A 8 -41.29 33.27 20.47
CA SER A 8 -42.38 32.72 19.66
C SER A 8 -41.85 31.98 18.43
N ILE A 9 -40.96 32.62 17.68
CA ILE A 9 -40.32 32.02 16.48
C ILE A 9 -39.52 30.78 16.87
N VAL A 10 -38.82 30.80 18.00
CA VAL A 10 -38.09 29.62 18.49
C VAL A 10 -39.06 28.46 18.76
N GLY A 11 -40.20 28.73 19.42
CA GLY A 11 -41.18 27.69 19.71
C GLY A 11 -41.84 27.09 18.47
N GLU A 12 -42.23 27.94 17.51
CA GLU A 12 -42.77 27.49 16.22
C GLU A 12 -41.75 26.66 15.44
N LEU A 13 -40.52 27.16 15.36
CA LEU A 13 -39.43 26.47 14.65
C LEU A 13 -39.09 25.12 15.30
N GLU A 14 -39.02 25.04 16.63
CA GLU A 14 -38.79 23.77 17.33
C GLU A 14 -39.90 22.75 17.03
N GLN A 15 -41.16 23.19 16.97
CA GLN A 15 -42.30 22.32 16.68
C GLN A 15 -42.31 21.84 15.22
N ASP A 16 -42.01 22.71 14.27
CA ASP A 16 -41.92 22.35 12.85
C ASP A 16 -40.76 21.39 12.58
N LEU A 17 -39.59 21.67 13.16
CA LEU A 17 -38.44 20.78 13.09
C LEU A 17 -38.76 19.41 13.69
N LYS A 18 -39.46 19.36 14.84
CA LYS A 18 -39.91 18.10 15.44
C LYS A 18 -40.79 17.29 14.49
N GLN A 19 -41.76 17.93 13.81
CA GLN A 19 -42.61 17.25 12.83
C GLN A 19 -41.82 16.72 11.64
N MET A 20 -40.88 17.53 11.11
CA MET A 20 -40.01 17.10 10.02
C MET A 20 -39.12 15.92 10.42
N ILE A 21 -38.53 15.96 11.61
CA ILE A 21 -37.69 14.87 12.14
C ILE A 21 -38.48 13.57 12.30
N VAL A 22 -39.76 13.62 12.65
CA VAL A 22 -40.58 12.41 12.81
C VAL A 22 -41.12 11.89 11.48
N ARG A 23 -41.49 12.76 10.52
CA ARG A 23 -42.32 12.36 9.36
C ARG A 23 -41.63 12.46 8.00
N HIS A 24 -40.62 13.30 7.82
CA HIS A 24 -40.07 13.58 6.50
C HIS A 24 -39.34 12.36 5.90
N SER A 25 -39.61 12.01 4.63
CA SER A 25 -39.11 10.79 4.00
C SER A 25 -37.59 10.77 3.79
N PHE A 26 -36.99 11.89 3.39
CA PHE A 26 -35.56 11.97 3.08
C PHE A 26 -34.71 12.18 4.34
N LEU A 27 -33.82 11.23 4.63
CA LEU A 27 -32.94 11.28 5.82
C LEU A 27 -31.91 12.43 5.78
N THR A 28 -31.51 12.89 4.60
CA THR A 28 -30.62 14.05 4.45
C THR A 28 -31.27 15.34 4.97
N VAL A 29 -32.58 15.51 4.73
CA VAL A 29 -33.35 16.61 5.29
C VAL A 29 -33.51 16.44 6.80
N VAL A 30 -33.80 15.23 7.27
CA VAL A 30 -33.89 14.92 8.71
C VAL A 30 -32.59 15.27 9.44
N HIS A 31 -31.43 14.95 8.84
CA HIS A 31 -30.12 15.31 9.37
C HIS A 31 -29.97 16.82 9.55
N ALA A 32 -30.30 17.60 8.51
CA ALA A 32 -30.27 19.06 8.58
C ALA A 32 -31.23 19.60 9.65
N CYS A 33 -32.43 19.03 9.77
CA CYS A 33 -33.40 19.40 10.79
C CYS A 33 -32.87 19.15 12.21
N ILE A 34 -32.27 17.97 12.48
CA ILE A 34 -31.71 17.66 13.81
C ILE A 34 -30.57 18.62 14.15
N LYS A 35 -29.66 18.88 13.19
CA LYS A 35 -28.55 19.81 13.38
C LYS A 35 -29.07 21.23 13.66
N CYS A 36 -30.09 21.67 12.93
CA CYS A 36 -30.72 22.97 13.14
C CYS A 36 -31.39 23.04 14.53
N LEU A 37 -32.17 22.02 14.90
CA LEU A 37 -32.87 21.95 16.19
C LEU A 37 -31.88 22.08 17.36
N CYS A 38 -30.83 21.27 17.37
CA CYS A 38 -29.81 21.33 18.44
C CYS A 38 -29.12 22.70 18.49
N SER A 39 -28.90 23.34 17.33
CA SER A 39 -28.30 24.68 17.29
C SER A 39 -29.24 25.75 17.84
N VAL A 40 -30.53 25.70 17.48
CA VAL A 40 -31.56 26.61 17.96
C VAL A 40 -31.77 26.46 19.47
N SER A 41 -31.86 25.24 19.99
CA SER A 41 -32.02 25.00 21.43
C SER A 41 -30.80 25.47 22.22
N LYS A 42 -29.58 25.40 21.64
CA LYS A 42 -28.38 25.99 22.24
C LYS A 42 -28.46 27.51 22.31
N MET A 43 -28.94 28.16 21.25
CA MET A 43 -29.05 29.62 21.17
C MET A 43 -30.17 30.19 22.04
N SER A 44 -31.27 29.45 22.22
CA SER A 44 -32.44 29.91 22.98
C SER A 44 -32.21 29.94 24.49
N GLY A 45 -31.23 29.17 24.99
CA GLY A 45 -30.94 29.04 26.42
C GLY A 45 -32.03 28.32 27.23
N LYS A 46 -33.08 27.80 26.58
CA LYS A 46 -34.21 27.10 27.24
C LYS A 46 -33.88 25.66 27.67
N GLY A 47 -32.63 25.22 27.51
CA GLY A 47 -32.19 23.86 27.82
C GLY A 47 -32.52 22.84 26.73
N ALA A 48 -32.31 21.56 27.04
CA ALA A 48 -32.33 20.47 26.07
C ALA A 48 -33.69 19.77 25.92
N ALA A 49 -34.78 20.28 26.52
CA ALA A 49 -36.03 19.54 26.73
C ALA A 49 -36.61 18.88 25.46
N VAL A 50 -36.67 19.59 24.33
CA VAL A 50 -37.20 19.04 23.08
C VAL A 50 -36.29 17.94 22.53
N VAL A 51 -34.96 18.14 22.60
CA VAL A 51 -33.95 17.16 22.19
C VAL A 51 -34.04 15.91 23.08
N GLU A 52 -34.19 16.10 24.39
CA GLU A 52 -34.32 15.00 25.34
C GLU A 52 -35.57 14.16 25.09
N GLN A 53 -36.71 14.82 24.85
CA GLN A 53 -37.97 14.15 24.50
C GLN A 53 -37.83 13.33 23.22
N LEU A 54 -37.13 13.86 22.21
CA LEU A 54 -36.91 13.15 20.95
C LEU A 54 -35.97 11.95 21.13
N ILE A 55 -34.92 12.07 21.94
CA ILE A 55 -34.04 10.94 22.28
C ILE A 55 -34.85 9.84 22.97
N GLN A 56 -35.66 10.17 23.98
CA GLN A 56 -36.51 9.20 24.66
C GLN A 56 -37.54 8.55 23.71
N PHE A 57 -38.13 9.34 22.81
CA PHE A 57 -39.07 8.84 21.82
C PHE A 57 -38.45 7.80 20.89
N PHE A 58 -37.28 8.10 20.29
CA PHE A 58 -36.62 7.17 19.38
C PHE A 58 -35.98 5.99 20.10
N PHE A 59 -35.47 6.18 21.31
CA PHE A 59 -35.00 5.09 22.17
C PHE A 59 -36.13 4.10 22.46
N LYS A 60 -37.29 4.59 22.93
CA LYS A 60 -38.45 3.74 23.21
C LYS A 60 -38.98 3.06 21.95
N CYS A 61 -38.95 3.75 20.81
CA CYS A 61 -39.33 3.15 19.53
C CYS A 61 -38.45 1.95 19.18
N LEU A 62 -37.16 1.98 19.49
CA LEU A 62 -36.24 0.88 19.25
C LEU A 62 -36.36 -0.22 20.31
N ASP A 63 -36.47 0.15 21.58
CA ASP A 63 -36.53 -0.83 22.68
C ASP A 63 -37.79 -1.71 22.63
N THR A 64 -38.91 -1.16 22.15
CA THR A 64 -40.21 -1.85 22.13
C THR A 64 -40.57 -2.53 20.80
N GLN A 65 -39.89 -2.22 19.69
CA GLN A 65 -40.30 -2.71 18.37
C GLN A 65 -39.60 -4.02 18.00
N ALA A 66 -40.40 -5.02 17.60
CA ALA A 66 -39.92 -6.14 16.79
C ALA A 66 -39.37 -5.59 15.45
N VAL A 67 -38.32 -6.24 14.94
CA VAL A 67 -37.50 -5.80 13.79
C VAL A 67 -38.29 -5.73 12.46
N ASP A 68 -39.56 -6.13 12.45
CA ASP A 68 -40.40 -6.29 11.26
C ASP A 68 -40.55 -5.00 10.44
N ASN A 69 -40.58 -3.82 11.07
CA ASN A 69 -40.65 -2.53 10.35
C ASN A 69 -39.26 -1.91 10.13
N LYS A 70 -38.53 -2.45 9.16
CA LYS A 70 -37.15 -2.06 8.81
C LYS A 70 -36.97 -0.55 8.56
N GLN A 71 -37.94 0.10 7.90
CA GLN A 71 -37.86 1.54 7.62
C GLN A 71 -37.96 2.37 8.90
N LYS A 72 -38.88 2.01 9.80
CA LYS A 72 -39.09 2.72 11.06
C LYS A 72 -37.93 2.49 12.03
N VAL A 73 -37.41 1.27 12.10
CA VAL A 73 -36.19 0.95 12.85
C VAL A 73 -35.01 1.75 12.30
N GLY A 74 -34.81 1.72 10.98
CA GLY A 74 -33.72 2.45 10.34
C GLY A 74 -33.77 3.96 10.57
N ARG A 75 -34.96 4.57 10.52
CA ARG A 75 -35.15 5.98 10.90
C ARG A 75 -34.82 6.23 12.37
N SER A 76 -35.31 5.37 13.26
CA SER A 76 -35.13 5.55 14.70
C SER A 76 -33.66 5.45 15.10
N LEU A 77 -32.91 4.50 14.52
CA LEU A 77 -31.45 4.39 14.67
C LEU A 77 -30.76 5.68 14.21
N PHE A 78 -31.07 6.13 12.99
CA PHE A 78 -30.47 7.33 12.41
C PHE A 78 -30.74 8.60 13.25
N CYS A 79 -32.00 8.82 13.64
CA CYS A 79 -32.38 9.98 14.44
C CYS A 79 -31.75 9.94 15.83
N LEU A 80 -31.78 8.80 16.52
CA LEU A 80 -31.22 8.66 17.87
C LEU A 80 -29.72 8.97 17.86
N GLY A 81 -28.95 8.40 16.93
CA GLY A 81 -27.51 8.67 16.82
C GLY A 81 -27.21 10.15 16.56
N LEU A 82 -27.92 10.81 15.63
CA LEU A 82 -27.71 12.23 15.34
C LEU A 82 -28.14 13.16 16.47
N LEU A 83 -29.22 12.84 17.19
CA LEU A 83 -29.66 13.62 18.35
C LEU A 83 -28.63 13.54 19.47
N ILE A 84 -28.05 12.37 19.72
CA ILE A 84 -26.95 12.23 20.68
C ILE A 84 -25.73 13.03 20.19
N ARG A 85 -25.36 12.91 18.91
CA ARG A 85 -24.20 13.63 18.33
C ARG A 85 -24.30 15.14 18.53
N TYR A 86 -25.34 15.76 17.99
CA TYR A 86 -25.48 17.23 18.01
C TYR A 86 -26.02 17.77 19.32
N GLY A 87 -26.78 16.96 20.06
CA GLY A 87 -27.30 17.30 21.37
C GLY A 87 -26.26 17.22 22.50
N ASN A 88 -25.09 16.61 22.27
CA ASN A 88 -24.14 16.28 23.34
C ASN A 88 -23.80 17.44 24.30
N ARG A 89 -23.51 18.63 23.75
CA ARG A 89 -23.19 19.82 24.57
C ARG A 89 -24.39 20.31 25.40
N LEU A 90 -25.60 20.12 24.88
CA LEU A 90 -26.84 20.45 25.60
C LEU A 90 -27.06 19.47 26.76
N LEU A 91 -26.83 18.18 26.51
CA LEU A 91 -26.99 17.11 27.49
C LEU A 91 -25.97 17.18 28.63
N ALA A 92 -24.75 17.67 28.36
CA ALA A 92 -23.76 17.90 29.39
C ALA A 92 -24.15 19.05 30.34
N SER A 93 -24.98 19.99 29.88
CA SER A 93 -25.41 21.16 30.64
C SER A 93 -26.68 20.91 31.46
N SER A 94 -27.47 19.89 31.10
CA SER A 94 -28.64 19.47 31.85
C SER A 94 -28.21 18.64 33.06
N SER A 95 -28.45 19.16 34.27
CA SER A 95 -28.18 18.46 35.54
C SER A 95 -29.02 17.17 35.73
N ASN A 96 -29.92 16.85 34.80
CA ASN A 96 -30.81 15.70 34.88
C ASN A 96 -30.19 14.45 34.23
N LYS A 97 -30.05 13.39 35.02
CA LYS A 97 -29.64 12.02 34.64
C LYS A 97 -30.63 11.29 33.68
N LEU A 98 -31.48 12.01 32.96
CA LEU A 98 -32.60 11.43 32.21
C LEU A 98 -32.16 10.68 30.95
N ILE A 99 -30.95 10.92 30.45
CA ILE A 99 -30.44 10.30 29.23
C ILE A 99 -29.17 9.53 29.51
N ASP A 100 -29.29 8.20 29.47
CA ASP A 100 -28.16 7.29 29.50
C ASP A 100 -27.71 6.98 28.07
N VAL A 101 -26.64 7.65 27.65
CA VAL A 101 -26.00 7.41 26.34
C VAL A 101 -25.49 5.97 26.27
N GLY A 102 -25.03 5.39 27.39
CA GLY A 102 -24.54 4.01 27.44
C GLY A 102 -25.63 2.99 27.10
N SER A 103 -26.86 3.21 27.56
CA SER A 103 -28.02 2.41 27.15
C SER A 103 -28.28 2.50 25.64
N SER A 104 -28.09 3.67 25.04
CA SER A 104 -28.25 3.84 23.58
C SER A 104 -27.16 3.12 22.81
N VAL A 105 -25.91 3.17 23.28
CA VAL A 105 -24.79 2.39 22.71
C VAL A 105 -25.10 0.90 22.76
N LYS A 106 -25.50 0.37 23.92
CA LYS A 106 -25.89 -1.05 24.08
C LYS A 106 -27.03 -1.44 23.12
N LEU A 107 -28.00 -0.55 22.93
CA LEU A 107 -29.09 -0.78 21.99
C LEU A 107 -28.58 -0.86 20.54
N PHE A 108 -27.68 0.03 20.12
CA PHE A 108 -27.06 -0.06 18.79
C PHE A 108 -26.26 -1.35 18.62
N MET A 109 -25.49 -1.75 19.63
CA MET A 109 -24.76 -3.01 19.63
C MET A 109 -25.70 -4.22 19.46
N LYS A 110 -26.84 -4.23 20.15
CA LYS A 110 -27.89 -5.26 19.95
C LYS A 110 -28.38 -5.32 18.50
N TYR A 111 -28.58 -4.17 17.85
CA TYR A 111 -29.02 -4.11 16.45
C TYR A 111 -27.94 -4.50 15.44
N LEU A 112 -26.66 -4.53 15.81
CA LEU A 112 -25.59 -5.08 14.96
C LEU A 112 -25.65 -6.62 14.87
N CYS A 113 -26.26 -7.28 15.85
CA CYS A 113 -26.44 -8.73 15.87
C CYS A 113 -27.68 -9.21 15.09
N VAL A 114 -28.53 -8.30 14.59
CA VAL A 114 -29.76 -8.63 13.88
C VAL A 114 -29.48 -9.13 12.47
N GLU A 115 -30.19 -10.14 11.98
CA GLU A 115 -29.95 -10.74 10.64
C GLU A 115 -30.04 -9.74 9.48
N ASP A 116 -30.96 -8.78 9.54
CA ASP A 116 -31.17 -7.82 8.46
C ASP A 116 -29.96 -6.91 8.25
N PHE A 117 -29.35 -7.04 7.07
CA PHE A 117 -28.10 -6.36 6.75
C PHE A 117 -28.24 -4.84 6.61
N VAL A 118 -29.42 -4.32 6.23
CA VAL A 118 -29.66 -2.87 6.15
C VAL A 118 -29.75 -2.27 7.55
N VAL A 119 -30.42 -2.98 8.48
CA VAL A 119 -30.48 -2.60 9.89
C VAL A 119 -29.09 -2.63 10.53
N LYS A 120 -28.26 -3.66 10.27
CA LYS A 120 -26.87 -3.70 10.75
C LYS A 120 -26.07 -2.46 10.35
N VAL A 121 -26.01 -2.15 9.04
CA VAL A 121 -25.28 -0.97 8.54
C VAL A 121 -25.83 0.32 9.14
N ARG A 122 -27.15 0.44 9.30
CA ARG A 122 -27.76 1.62 9.91
C ARG A 122 -27.44 1.74 11.40
N SER A 123 -27.37 0.63 12.11
CA SER A 123 -26.96 0.61 13.52
C SER A 123 -25.50 1.02 13.67
N LEU A 124 -24.63 0.54 12.79
CA LEU A 124 -23.22 0.93 12.77
C LEU A 124 -23.07 2.43 12.47
N GLN A 125 -23.87 2.97 11.56
CA GLN A 125 -23.90 4.41 11.29
C GLN A 125 -24.34 5.21 12.52
N ALA A 126 -25.39 4.76 13.22
CA ALA A 126 -25.88 5.40 14.43
C ALA A 126 -24.85 5.37 15.57
N LEU A 127 -24.17 4.23 15.75
CA LEU A 127 -23.03 4.11 16.65
C LEU A 127 -21.95 5.14 16.30
N GLY A 128 -21.57 5.22 15.02
CA GLY A 128 -20.61 6.21 14.53
C GLY A 128 -20.94 7.65 14.92
N PHE A 129 -22.21 8.05 14.84
CA PHE A 129 -22.63 9.37 15.28
C PHE A 129 -22.42 9.60 16.79
N VAL A 130 -22.65 8.59 17.62
CA VAL A 130 -22.36 8.68 19.06
C VAL A 130 -20.86 8.76 19.32
N LEU A 131 -20.05 7.96 18.62
CA LEU A 131 -18.59 7.96 18.78
C LEU A 131 -17.95 9.31 18.46
N ILE A 132 -18.55 10.10 17.56
CA ILE A 132 -18.10 11.48 17.30
C ILE A 132 -18.29 12.38 18.52
N ALA A 133 -19.40 12.23 19.24
CA ALA A 133 -19.70 13.04 20.41
C ALA A 133 -19.06 12.53 21.71
N ARG A 134 -18.82 11.21 21.79
CA ARG A 134 -18.31 10.49 22.96
C ARG A 134 -17.23 9.50 22.52
N PRO A 135 -16.05 9.98 22.08
CA PRO A 135 -14.98 9.12 21.58
C PRO A 135 -14.46 8.12 22.61
N GLU A 136 -14.66 8.37 23.90
CA GLU A 136 -14.32 7.44 25.00
C GLU A 136 -14.90 6.03 24.83
N TYR A 137 -16.07 5.89 24.19
CA TYR A 137 -16.64 4.57 23.89
C TYR A 137 -15.77 3.75 22.94
N MET A 138 -14.95 4.37 22.09
CA MET A 138 -14.04 3.65 21.20
C MET A 138 -12.89 2.97 21.94
N LEU A 139 -12.68 3.30 23.22
CA LEU A 139 -11.69 2.66 24.09
C LEU A 139 -12.32 1.55 24.93
N GLU A 140 -13.65 1.43 24.95
CA GLU A 140 -14.34 0.35 25.64
C GLU A 140 -14.23 -0.96 24.85
N ASN A 141 -14.05 -2.06 25.57
CA ASN A 141 -13.72 -3.36 24.99
C ASN A 141 -14.80 -3.87 24.01
N ASP A 142 -16.08 -3.68 24.36
CA ASP A 142 -17.20 -4.18 23.54
C ASP A 142 -17.31 -3.42 22.20
N VAL A 143 -17.25 -2.09 22.26
CA VAL A 143 -17.30 -1.22 21.08
C VAL A 143 -16.04 -1.39 20.24
N GLY A 144 -14.88 -1.50 20.88
CA GLY A 144 -13.61 -1.68 20.19
C GLY A 144 -13.56 -2.97 19.37
N LYS A 145 -14.04 -4.08 19.92
CA LYS A 145 -14.19 -5.35 19.18
C LYS A 145 -15.08 -5.21 17.95
N VAL A 146 -16.20 -4.50 18.06
CA VAL A 146 -17.07 -4.23 16.91
C VAL A 146 -16.35 -3.41 15.85
N LEU A 147 -15.60 -2.37 16.24
CA LEU A 147 -14.83 -1.58 15.28
C LEU A 147 -13.75 -2.43 14.59
N GLU A 148 -12.99 -3.21 15.35
CA GLU A 148 -11.97 -4.14 14.81
C GLU A 148 -12.58 -5.15 13.84
N GLU A 149 -13.73 -5.74 14.18
CA GLU A 149 -14.45 -6.69 13.33
C GLU A 149 -14.92 -6.02 12.04
N THR A 150 -15.49 -4.81 12.12
CA THR A 150 -15.90 -4.06 10.91
C THR A 150 -14.72 -3.75 10.00
N LEU A 151 -13.55 -3.50 10.59
CA LEU A 151 -12.30 -3.24 9.90
C LEU A 151 -11.53 -4.51 9.57
N SER A 152 -12.02 -5.74 9.84
CA SER A 152 -11.33 -6.98 9.50
C SER A 152 -11.34 -7.26 7.98
N SER A 153 -10.36 -8.03 7.47
CA SER A 153 -10.31 -8.43 6.07
C SER A 153 -11.53 -9.28 5.65
N ALA A 154 -12.06 -10.08 6.57
CA ALA A 154 -13.21 -10.97 6.34
C ALA A 154 -14.58 -10.26 6.39
N SER A 155 -14.62 -9.00 6.83
CA SER A 155 -15.86 -8.22 6.96
C SER A 155 -16.47 -7.88 5.59
N ASP A 156 -17.80 -7.72 5.55
CA ASP A 156 -18.49 -7.29 4.34
C ASP A 156 -18.05 -5.88 3.92
N THR A 157 -17.91 -5.67 2.60
CA THR A 157 -17.50 -4.40 2.00
C THR A 157 -18.30 -3.20 2.51
N ARG A 158 -19.62 -3.32 2.68
CA ARG A 158 -20.46 -2.22 3.18
C ARG A 158 -20.22 -1.93 4.66
N LEU A 159 -19.94 -2.95 5.48
CA LEU A 159 -19.60 -2.76 6.89
C LEU A 159 -18.24 -2.08 7.02
N LYS A 160 -17.24 -2.52 6.24
CA LYS A 160 -15.93 -1.85 6.16
C LYS A 160 -16.06 -0.37 5.80
N ILE A 161 -16.81 -0.07 4.72
CA ILE A 161 -17.02 1.31 4.27
C ILE A 161 -17.69 2.14 5.37
N GLN A 162 -18.71 1.61 6.05
CA GLN A 162 -19.40 2.33 7.11
C GLN A 162 -18.51 2.52 8.35
N GLY A 163 -17.73 1.51 8.75
CA GLY A 163 -16.76 1.61 9.85
C GLY A 163 -15.69 2.67 9.57
N LEU A 164 -15.10 2.64 8.37
CA LEU A 164 -14.14 3.65 7.92
C LEU A 164 -14.78 5.05 7.85
N GLN A 165 -16.02 5.17 7.36
CA GLN A 165 -16.73 6.44 7.31
C GLN A 165 -16.96 7.03 8.71
N ASN A 166 -17.31 6.18 9.70
CA ASN A 166 -17.45 6.61 11.09
C ASN A 166 -16.15 7.19 11.64
N MET A 167 -15.03 6.49 11.42
CA MET A 167 -13.68 6.96 11.81
C MET A 167 -13.33 8.28 11.12
N PHE A 168 -13.58 8.37 9.81
CA PHE A 168 -13.28 9.56 9.04
C PHE A 168 -14.06 10.79 9.52
N GLU A 169 -15.36 10.64 9.78
CA GLU A 169 -16.17 11.74 10.30
C GLU A 169 -15.75 12.18 11.70
N TYR A 170 -15.34 11.25 12.56
CA TYR A 170 -14.76 11.56 13.86
C TYR A 170 -13.49 12.41 13.72
N LEU A 171 -12.57 12.02 12.85
CA LEU A 171 -11.31 12.74 12.66
C LEU A 171 -11.51 14.15 12.09
N LEU A 172 -12.48 14.32 11.19
CA LEU A 172 -12.84 15.64 10.68
C LEU A 172 -13.50 16.52 11.76
N ASP A 173 -14.33 15.93 12.61
CA ASP A 173 -14.95 16.64 13.74
C ASP A 173 -13.87 17.10 14.73
N ALA A 174 -12.95 16.20 15.11
CA ALA A 174 -11.80 16.52 15.96
C ALA A 174 -10.90 17.62 15.36
N GLU A 175 -10.60 17.57 14.05
CA GLU A 175 -9.83 18.61 13.34
C GLU A 175 -10.53 19.98 13.43
N SER A 176 -11.85 20.00 13.27
CA SER A 176 -12.64 21.25 13.29
C SER A 176 -12.69 21.89 14.68
N GLN A 177 -12.73 21.09 15.75
CA GLN A 177 -12.79 21.61 17.12
C GLN A 177 -11.47 22.29 17.53
N MET A 178 -10.33 21.73 17.11
CA MET A 178 -9.00 22.34 17.35
C MET A 178 -8.84 23.71 16.67
N GLY A 179 -9.51 23.93 15.53
CA GLY A 179 -9.51 25.22 14.84
C GLY A 179 -10.32 26.29 15.60
N THR A 180 -11.48 25.91 16.13
CA THR A 180 -12.40 26.86 16.78
C THR A 180 -11.96 27.32 18.17
N ASP A 181 -11.18 26.52 18.90
CA ASP A 181 -10.72 26.92 20.23
C ASP A 181 -9.68 28.06 20.16
N LYS A 182 -8.91 28.15 19.08
CA LYS A 182 -7.96 29.26 18.84
C LYS A 182 -8.66 30.61 18.59
N ASP A 183 -9.84 30.60 17.96
CA ASP A 183 -10.58 31.83 17.67
C ASP A 183 -11.30 32.39 18.91
N ASN A 184 -11.64 31.54 19.88
CA ASN A 184 -12.33 31.97 21.11
C ASN A 184 -11.39 32.63 22.14
N GLU A 185 -10.07 32.40 22.08
CA GLU A 185 -9.12 33.09 22.98
C GLU A 185 -9.03 34.61 22.72
N ASN A 186 -9.48 35.09 21.55
CA ASN A 186 -9.45 36.52 21.21
C ASN A 186 -10.69 37.31 21.66
N VAL A 187 -11.67 36.69 22.33
CA VAL A 187 -12.82 37.42 22.90
C VAL A 187 -12.55 37.75 24.37
N ALA A 188 -11.57 38.63 24.59
CA ALA A 188 -11.44 39.36 25.83
C ALA A 188 -12.59 40.38 25.92
N GLY A 189 -13.62 40.05 26.71
CA GLY A 189 -14.60 41.04 27.17
C GLY A 189 -16.05 40.58 27.18
N TYR A 190 -16.40 39.58 27.99
CA TYR A 190 -17.71 39.56 28.67
C TYR A 190 -17.56 38.81 30.01
N SER A 191 -17.66 39.57 31.10
CA SER A 191 -17.72 39.08 32.48
C SER A 191 -19.12 38.55 32.78
N VAL A 192 -19.37 37.25 32.63
CA VAL A 192 -20.53 36.59 33.26
C VAL A 192 -20.16 35.18 33.73
N GLY A 193 -20.19 34.99 35.05
CA GLY A 193 -20.51 33.72 35.70
C GLY A 193 -19.36 32.71 35.84
N ALA A 194 -18.79 32.65 37.04
CA ALA A 194 -17.87 31.62 37.50
C ALA A 194 -18.49 30.20 37.40
N GLY A 195 -18.32 29.54 36.26
CA GLY A 195 -18.38 28.09 36.13
C GLY A 195 -16.96 27.57 36.01
N LYS A 196 -16.56 26.63 36.89
CA LYS A 196 -15.26 25.95 36.88
C LYS A 196 -15.02 25.21 35.56
N SER A 197 -14.56 25.89 34.51
CA SER A 197 -13.81 25.25 33.44
C SER A 197 -12.34 25.55 33.69
N VAL A 198 -11.63 24.59 34.28
CA VAL A 198 -10.17 24.62 34.31
C VAL A 198 -9.71 24.69 32.85
N PRO A 199 -8.87 25.66 32.45
CA PRO A 199 -8.31 25.65 31.11
C PRO A 199 -7.55 24.34 30.97
N VAL A 200 -8.03 23.49 30.06
CA VAL A 200 -7.38 22.24 29.71
C VAL A 200 -5.93 22.60 29.38
N ALA A 201 -4.98 22.09 30.16
CA ALA A 201 -3.56 22.31 29.92
C ALA A 201 -3.28 22.00 28.44
N ALA A 202 -2.61 22.91 27.73
CA ALA A 202 -2.33 22.76 26.31
C ALA A 202 -1.74 21.36 26.03
N GLY A 203 -2.53 20.48 25.40
CA GLY A 203 -2.16 19.09 25.09
C GLY A 203 -2.83 17.99 25.93
N ALA A 204 -3.61 18.30 26.97
CA ALA A 204 -4.19 17.30 27.87
C ALA A 204 -5.65 16.89 27.57
N GLY A 205 -6.35 17.55 26.64
CA GLY A 205 -7.76 17.27 26.34
C GLY A 205 -8.06 17.15 24.84
N ASP A 206 -8.92 16.19 24.51
CA ASP A 206 -9.44 15.76 23.20
C ASP A 206 -8.43 15.40 22.09
N THR A 207 -7.30 16.10 21.98
CA THR A 207 -6.21 15.75 21.05
C THR A 207 -5.54 14.42 21.43
N ASN A 208 -5.27 14.20 22.72
CA ASN A 208 -4.62 12.97 23.19
C ASN A 208 -5.50 11.72 23.01
N ILE A 209 -6.81 11.82 23.26
CA ILE A 209 -7.73 10.70 23.03
C ILE A 209 -7.87 10.40 21.53
N CYS A 210 -7.90 11.43 20.67
CA CYS A 210 -7.90 11.25 19.22
C CYS A 210 -6.65 10.49 18.74
N GLY A 211 -5.47 10.91 19.20
CA GLY A 211 -4.21 10.21 18.93
C GLY A 211 -4.24 8.75 19.40
N GLY A 212 -4.68 8.50 20.64
CA GLY A 212 -4.77 7.15 21.20
C GLY A 212 -5.74 6.23 20.44
N ILE A 213 -6.91 6.74 20.03
CA ILE A 213 -7.89 6.02 19.22
C ILE A 213 -7.30 5.68 17.84
N VAL A 214 -6.68 6.64 17.16
CA VAL A 214 -6.07 6.39 15.86
C VAL A 214 -5.01 5.32 15.97
N GLN A 215 -4.13 5.40 16.98
CA GLN A 215 -3.08 4.42 17.20
C GLN A 215 -3.63 3.01 17.48
N LEU A 216 -4.74 2.90 18.21
CA LEU A 216 -5.39 1.63 18.50
C LEU A 216 -5.88 0.92 17.22
N TYR A 217 -6.45 1.66 16.27
CA TYR A 217 -7.01 1.09 15.03
C TYR A 217 -6.12 1.24 13.79
N TRP A 218 -4.92 1.80 13.93
CA TRP A 218 -4.09 2.23 12.81
C TRP A 218 -3.73 1.08 11.88
N ASP A 219 -3.36 -0.06 12.46
CA ASP A 219 -2.99 -1.26 11.72
C ASP A 219 -4.16 -1.84 10.92
N ASN A 220 -5.37 -1.80 11.49
CA ASN A 220 -6.58 -2.21 10.80
C ASN A 220 -6.89 -1.26 9.63
N ILE A 221 -6.75 0.06 9.84
CA ILE A 221 -6.95 1.08 8.80
C ILE A 221 -5.97 0.89 7.66
N LEU A 222 -4.67 0.76 7.94
CA LEU A 222 -3.63 0.52 6.94
C LEU A 222 -3.88 -0.80 6.18
N GLY A 223 -4.29 -1.86 6.87
CA GLY A 223 -4.67 -3.12 6.23
C GLY A 223 -5.84 -2.99 5.25
N ARG A 224 -6.74 -2.02 5.44
CA ARG A 224 -7.85 -1.73 4.51
C ARG A 224 -7.45 -0.83 3.34
N CYS A 225 -6.31 -0.13 3.41
CA CYS A 225 -5.73 0.56 2.26
C CYS A 225 -5.37 -0.39 1.10
N LEU A 226 -5.20 -1.69 1.36
CA LEU A 226 -4.91 -2.71 0.35
C LEU A 226 -6.05 -3.73 0.19
N ASP A 227 -7.29 -3.34 0.50
CA ASP A 227 -8.47 -4.19 0.32
C ASP A 227 -8.79 -4.43 -1.17
N PHE A 228 -9.47 -5.53 -1.49
CA PHE A 228 -9.91 -5.84 -2.85
C PHE A 228 -10.87 -4.76 -3.40
N SER A 229 -11.74 -4.23 -2.54
CA SER A 229 -12.70 -3.20 -2.94
C SER A 229 -12.03 -1.84 -3.07
N GLU A 230 -12.10 -1.24 -4.27
CA GLU A 230 -11.56 0.09 -4.53
C GLU A 230 -12.18 1.18 -3.64
N HIS A 231 -13.46 1.04 -3.28
CA HIS A 231 -14.16 1.96 -2.39
C HIS A 231 -13.67 1.84 -0.94
N VAL A 232 -13.34 0.63 -0.48
CA VAL A 232 -12.74 0.42 0.85
C VAL A 232 -11.35 1.07 0.88
N ARG A 233 -10.52 0.84 -0.14
CA ARG A 233 -9.20 1.46 -0.25
C ARG A 233 -9.29 2.99 -0.23
N GLN A 234 -10.21 3.56 -1.01
CA GLN A 234 -10.42 5.01 -1.07
C GLN A 234 -10.81 5.60 0.30
N SER A 235 -11.73 4.96 1.02
CA SER A 235 -12.15 5.41 2.36
C SER A 235 -11.01 5.31 3.37
N ALA A 236 -10.24 4.22 3.37
CA ALA A 236 -9.09 4.06 4.25
C ALA A 236 -7.98 5.07 3.95
N LEU A 237 -7.68 5.32 2.67
CA LEU A 237 -6.65 6.26 2.25
C LEU A 237 -6.99 7.72 2.65
N LYS A 238 -8.27 8.10 2.63
CA LYS A 238 -8.72 9.41 3.14
C LYS A 238 -8.48 9.57 4.64
N ILE A 239 -8.63 8.50 5.42
CA ILE A 239 -8.28 8.51 6.84
C ILE A 239 -6.77 8.71 7.00
N VAL A 240 -5.96 7.98 6.23
CA VAL A 240 -4.49 8.14 6.23
C VAL A 240 -4.08 9.57 5.91
N GLU A 241 -4.72 10.23 4.94
CA GLU A 241 -4.47 11.65 4.61
C GLU A 241 -4.69 12.55 5.84
N VAL A 242 -5.84 12.42 6.52
CA VAL A 242 -6.17 13.24 7.69
C VAL A 242 -5.22 12.97 8.85
N VAL A 243 -4.91 11.70 9.11
CA VAL A 243 -4.00 11.27 10.17
C VAL A 243 -2.58 11.82 9.96
N LEU A 244 -2.07 11.78 8.73
CA LEU A 244 -0.76 12.33 8.39
C LEU A 244 -0.74 13.86 8.44
N ARG A 245 -1.82 14.52 8.00
CA ARG A 245 -1.95 15.98 8.07
C ARG A 245 -1.94 16.49 9.50
N GLN A 246 -2.60 15.79 10.42
CA GLN A 246 -2.67 16.14 11.85
C GLN A 246 -1.47 15.66 12.67
N GLY A 247 -0.63 14.76 12.13
CA GLY A 247 0.54 14.24 12.85
C GLY A 247 0.21 13.29 14.00
N LEU A 248 -0.90 12.55 13.91
CA LEU A 248 -1.38 11.66 14.98
C LEU A 248 -0.57 10.35 15.11
N VAL A 249 0.16 9.98 14.07
CA VAL A 249 1.01 8.78 14.02
C VAL A 249 2.35 9.07 13.34
N HIS A 250 3.36 8.25 13.64
CA HIS A 250 4.65 8.37 12.97
C HIS A 250 4.53 7.93 11.50
N PRO A 251 4.91 8.80 10.54
CA PRO A 251 4.54 8.62 9.13
C PRO A 251 5.30 7.46 8.47
N ILE A 252 6.42 7.00 9.03
CA ILE A 252 7.18 5.82 8.53
C ILE A 252 6.32 4.55 8.41
N THR A 253 5.27 4.43 9.23
CA THR A 253 4.42 3.24 9.32
C THR A 253 3.54 3.05 8.08
N CYS A 254 3.12 4.13 7.41
CA CYS A 254 2.28 4.05 6.21
C CYS A 254 3.05 4.06 4.89
N VAL A 255 4.36 4.37 4.89
CA VAL A 255 5.17 4.48 3.65
C VAL A 255 5.04 3.24 2.76
N PRO A 256 5.17 1.99 3.27
CA PRO A 256 5.01 0.81 2.43
C PRO A 256 3.64 0.70 1.77
N TYR A 257 2.58 1.06 2.49
CA TYR A 257 1.20 1.03 2.00
C TYR A 257 0.97 2.07 0.91
N LEU A 258 1.49 3.29 1.10
CA LEU A 258 1.41 4.35 0.10
C LEU A 258 2.19 4.01 -1.18
N ILE A 259 3.37 3.39 -1.05
CA ILE A 259 4.14 2.86 -2.19
C ILE A 259 3.36 1.78 -2.93
N ALA A 260 2.70 0.86 -2.22
CA ALA A 260 1.85 -0.13 -2.86
C ALA A 260 0.68 0.52 -3.63
N LEU A 261 0.06 1.55 -3.05
CA LEU A 261 -1.04 2.29 -3.67
C LEU A 261 -0.66 3.14 -4.88
N GLU A 262 0.62 3.42 -5.12
CA GLU A 262 1.08 3.98 -6.40
C GLU A 262 0.75 3.07 -7.59
N THR A 263 0.56 1.77 -7.33
CA THR A 263 0.16 0.76 -8.32
C THR A 263 -1.36 0.48 -8.34
N ASP A 264 -2.16 1.27 -7.61
CA ASP A 264 -3.63 1.09 -7.58
C ASP A 264 -4.24 1.31 -8.97
N PRO A 265 -5.08 0.38 -9.48
CA PRO A 265 -5.80 0.54 -10.74
C PRO A 265 -6.69 1.79 -10.78
N LEU A 266 -7.24 2.21 -9.63
CA LEU A 266 -8.08 3.40 -9.54
C LEU A 266 -7.21 4.66 -9.42
N GLU A 267 -7.23 5.48 -10.47
CA GLU A 267 -6.36 6.65 -10.58
C GLU A 267 -6.52 7.67 -9.43
N SER A 268 -7.73 7.82 -8.88
CA SER A 268 -7.94 8.72 -7.74
C SER A 268 -7.15 8.28 -6.49
N ASN A 269 -6.99 6.97 -6.29
CA ASN A 269 -6.23 6.44 -5.16
C ASN A 269 -4.74 6.59 -5.40
N SER A 270 -4.24 6.23 -6.59
CA SER A 270 -2.81 6.36 -6.89
C SER A 270 -2.34 7.82 -6.90
N LYS A 271 -3.18 8.77 -7.35
CA LYS A 271 -2.89 10.21 -7.26
C LYS A 271 -2.81 10.72 -5.81
N LEU A 272 -3.73 10.30 -4.94
CA LEU A 272 -3.69 10.70 -3.53
C LEU A 272 -2.49 10.08 -2.82
N ALA A 273 -2.20 8.80 -3.05
CA ALA A 273 -1.01 8.14 -2.53
C ALA A 273 0.28 8.86 -2.98
N HIS A 274 0.36 9.24 -4.26
CA HIS A 274 1.49 10.00 -4.79
C HIS A 274 1.67 11.35 -4.09
N HIS A 275 0.58 12.09 -3.91
CA HIS A 275 0.64 13.38 -3.19
C HIS A 275 1.13 13.20 -1.75
N LEU A 276 0.65 12.19 -1.04
CA LEU A 276 1.10 11.89 0.32
C LEU A 276 2.58 11.49 0.36
N LEU A 277 3.04 10.65 -0.57
CA LEU A 277 4.46 10.27 -0.68
C LEU A 277 5.36 11.46 -1.00
N MET A 278 4.92 12.36 -1.88
CA MET A 278 5.65 13.58 -2.19
C MET A 278 5.85 14.44 -0.94
N ASN A 279 4.78 14.68 -0.18
CA ASN A 279 4.83 15.43 1.08
C ASN A 279 5.75 14.74 2.12
N MET A 280 5.73 13.40 2.15
CA MET A 280 6.59 12.62 3.04
C MET A 280 8.07 12.67 2.66
N ASN A 281 8.39 12.54 1.37
CA ASN A 281 9.76 12.62 0.89
C ASN A 281 10.36 14.01 1.10
N GLU A 282 9.56 15.07 0.98
CA GLU A 282 10.00 16.44 1.26
C GLU A 282 10.27 16.66 2.76
N LYS A 283 9.39 16.20 3.64
CA LYS A 283 9.53 16.42 5.09
C LYS A 283 10.50 15.45 5.77
N TYR A 284 10.55 14.19 5.34
CA TYR A 284 11.26 13.10 6.01
C TYR A 284 11.96 12.14 5.01
N PRO A 285 12.90 12.62 4.17
CA PRO A 285 13.49 11.82 3.08
C PRO A 285 14.16 10.54 3.59
N ALA A 286 14.89 10.59 4.71
CA ALA A 286 15.56 9.41 5.26
C ALA A 286 14.60 8.29 5.68
N PHE A 287 13.42 8.64 6.22
CA PHE A 287 12.40 7.66 6.62
C PHE A 287 11.67 7.08 5.41
N PHE A 288 11.43 7.91 4.39
CA PHE A 288 10.87 7.45 3.14
C PHE A 288 11.81 6.46 2.45
N GLU A 289 13.10 6.81 2.32
CA GLU A 289 14.14 5.99 1.70
C GLU A 289 14.31 4.62 2.36
N SER A 290 14.29 4.56 3.70
CA SER A 290 14.52 3.32 4.44
C SER A 290 13.40 2.28 4.26
N ARG A 291 12.24 2.69 3.75
CA ARG A 291 11.06 1.81 3.57
C ARG A 291 10.74 1.50 2.11
N LEU A 292 11.53 2.00 1.15
CA LEU A 292 11.28 1.77 -0.29
C LEU A 292 11.25 0.29 -0.65
N GLY A 293 12.17 -0.51 -0.09
CA GLY A 293 12.24 -1.95 -0.36
C GLY A 293 11.03 -2.71 0.16
N ASP A 294 10.51 -2.32 1.33
CA ASP A 294 9.32 -2.93 1.93
C ASP A 294 8.07 -2.54 1.17
N GLY A 295 8.00 -1.27 0.71
CA GLY A 295 6.94 -0.80 -0.16
C GLY A 295 6.88 -1.55 -1.49
N LEU A 296 8.04 -1.84 -2.11
CA LEU A 296 8.08 -2.61 -3.35
C LEU A 296 7.63 -4.07 -3.17
N GLN A 297 7.92 -4.67 -2.02
CA GLN A 297 7.40 -6.00 -1.71
C GLN A 297 5.88 -5.95 -1.47
N MET A 298 5.42 -4.92 -0.78
CA MET A 298 3.99 -4.71 -0.52
C MET A 298 3.20 -4.41 -1.80
N SER A 299 3.77 -3.65 -2.74
CA SER A 299 3.15 -3.42 -4.07
C SER A 299 2.98 -4.72 -4.83
N PHE A 300 4.01 -5.57 -4.84
CA PHE A 300 3.93 -6.90 -5.46
C PHE A 300 2.83 -7.77 -4.85
N MET A 301 2.77 -7.87 -3.52
CA MET A 301 1.71 -8.61 -2.83
C MET A 301 0.32 -8.05 -3.16
N PHE A 302 0.18 -6.74 -3.19
CA PHE A 302 -1.06 -6.05 -3.52
C PHE A 302 -1.53 -6.37 -4.95
N MET A 303 -0.66 -6.25 -5.95
CA MET A 303 -1.02 -6.58 -7.34
C MET A 303 -1.39 -8.05 -7.50
N GLN A 304 -0.65 -8.97 -6.84
CA GLN A 304 -0.99 -10.39 -6.86
C GLN A 304 -2.37 -10.66 -6.25
N SER A 305 -2.71 -9.95 -5.16
CA SER A 305 -4.04 -10.07 -4.56
C SER A 305 -5.14 -9.62 -5.51
N ILE A 306 -4.98 -8.46 -6.17
CA ILE A 306 -6.00 -7.96 -7.11
C ILE A 306 -6.13 -8.87 -8.33
N CYS A 307 -5.01 -9.30 -8.93
CA CYS A 307 -5.02 -10.15 -10.13
C CYS A 307 -5.59 -11.55 -9.89
N GLY A 308 -5.27 -12.20 -8.76
CA GLY A 308 -5.72 -13.57 -8.47
C GLY A 308 -7.23 -13.72 -8.30
N SER A 309 -7.97 -12.63 -8.06
CA SER A 309 -9.43 -12.65 -7.93
C SER A 309 -10.16 -12.77 -9.28
N SER A 310 -9.52 -12.42 -10.39
CA SER A 310 -10.17 -12.42 -11.70
C SER A 310 -10.29 -13.82 -12.35
N GLU A 311 -9.58 -14.83 -11.85
CA GLU A 311 -9.54 -16.17 -12.47
C GLU A 311 -10.51 -17.18 -11.83
N ASN A 312 -11.16 -16.85 -10.69
CA ASN A 312 -12.02 -17.79 -9.94
C ASN A 312 -13.53 -17.47 -10.04
N VAL A 313 -14.02 -17.00 -11.18
CA VAL A 313 -15.48 -16.94 -11.46
C VAL A 313 -15.85 -17.99 -12.51
N ASP A 314 -15.87 -19.24 -12.09
CA ASP A 314 -16.54 -20.32 -12.83
C ASP A 314 -18.05 -20.21 -12.62
N HIS A 315 -18.78 -19.70 -13.62
CA HIS A 315 -20.15 -20.13 -13.93
C HIS A 315 -20.56 -19.80 -15.39
N LYS A 316 -20.28 -20.75 -16.29
CA LYS A 316 -21.27 -21.42 -17.14
C LYS A 316 -22.41 -20.54 -17.71
N ILE A 317 -22.17 -19.82 -18.81
CA ILE A 317 -23.23 -19.47 -19.78
C ILE A 317 -22.72 -19.70 -21.20
N GLN A 318 -23.35 -20.65 -21.89
CA GLN A 318 -23.26 -20.85 -23.33
C GLN A 318 -23.90 -19.65 -24.05
N SER A 319 -23.15 -18.95 -24.90
CA SER A 319 -23.72 -18.36 -26.12
C SER A 319 -22.62 -17.98 -27.12
N LYS A 320 -22.80 -18.47 -28.34
CA LYS A 320 -22.00 -18.26 -29.56
C LYS A 320 -22.07 -16.80 -30.03
N THR A 321 -20.93 -16.20 -30.41
CA THR A 321 -20.60 -15.50 -31.69
C THR A 321 -19.46 -14.49 -31.51
N SER A 322 -18.62 -14.38 -32.55
CA SER A 322 -17.40 -13.55 -32.74
C SER A 322 -17.49 -12.09 -32.23
N THR A 323 -16.43 -11.38 -31.84
CA THR A 323 -15.24 -10.96 -32.63
C THR A 323 -14.19 -10.28 -31.72
N SER A 324 -12.89 -10.53 -32.00
CA SER A 324 -11.73 -9.66 -31.71
C SER A 324 -11.27 -9.39 -30.26
N GLY A 325 -10.02 -9.77 -29.97
CA GLY A 325 -9.20 -9.17 -28.90
C GLY A 325 -8.88 -10.04 -27.69
N LYS A 326 -8.06 -11.09 -27.84
CA LYS A 326 -7.39 -11.76 -26.70
C LYS A 326 -6.37 -10.80 -26.06
N GLY A 327 -6.82 -9.95 -25.13
CA GLY A 327 -5.93 -9.23 -24.21
C GLY A 327 -5.63 -10.11 -22.99
N LYS A 328 -4.39 -10.57 -22.84
CA LYS A 328 -3.93 -11.23 -21.62
C LYS A 328 -4.07 -10.26 -20.42
N PRO A 329 -4.68 -10.65 -19.29
CA PRO A 329 -4.81 -9.80 -18.10
C PRO A 329 -3.45 -9.34 -17.53
N GLU A 330 -2.37 -10.08 -17.81
CA GLU A 330 -0.99 -9.77 -17.39
C GLU A 330 -0.48 -8.40 -17.86
N ALA A 331 -0.91 -7.93 -19.04
CA ALA A 331 -0.40 -6.67 -19.60
C ALA A 331 -0.87 -5.42 -18.82
N GLY A 332 -2.06 -5.47 -18.22
CA GLY A 332 -2.61 -4.37 -17.44
C GLY A 332 -1.89 -4.20 -16.10
N SER A 333 -1.59 -5.30 -15.41
CA SER A 333 -0.87 -5.29 -14.13
C SER A 333 0.53 -4.71 -14.27
N LEU A 334 1.28 -5.16 -15.29
CA LEU A 334 2.64 -4.66 -15.53
C LEU A 334 2.66 -3.18 -15.90
N ALA A 335 1.67 -2.69 -16.63
CA ALA A 335 1.56 -1.26 -16.94
C ALA A 335 1.34 -0.39 -15.69
N GLN A 336 0.50 -0.85 -14.75
CA GLN A 336 0.27 -0.16 -13.48
C GLN A 336 1.49 -0.21 -12.56
N ALA A 337 2.13 -1.37 -12.44
CA ALA A 337 3.41 -1.54 -11.76
C ALA A 337 4.45 -0.52 -12.25
N LYS A 338 4.63 -0.45 -13.57
CA LYS A 338 5.54 0.47 -14.22
C LYS A 338 5.20 1.92 -13.88
N LEU A 339 3.93 2.31 -13.98
CA LEU A 339 3.50 3.68 -13.73
C LEU A 339 3.79 4.09 -12.28
N GLY A 340 3.37 3.26 -11.31
CA GLY A 340 3.56 3.53 -9.90
C GLY A 340 5.03 3.61 -9.48
N VAL A 341 5.84 2.62 -9.86
CA VAL A 341 7.27 2.63 -9.49
C VAL A 341 8.04 3.73 -10.23
N SER A 342 7.64 4.09 -11.45
CA SER A 342 8.19 5.25 -12.17
C SER A 342 7.94 6.56 -11.42
N ARG A 343 6.75 6.75 -10.82
CA ARG A 343 6.45 7.92 -9.97
C ARG A 343 7.34 7.97 -8.73
N ILE A 344 7.50 6.85 -8.03
CA ILE A 344 8.37 6.75 -6.85
C ILE A 344 9.82 7.05 -7.23
N TYR A 345 10.31 6.46 -8.32
CA TYR A 345 11.67 6.71 -8.80
C TYR A 345 11.91 8.19 -9.11
N LYS A 346 10.96 8.87 -9.75
CA LYS A 346 11.04 10.30 -10.05
C LYS A 346 11.15 11.16 -8.77
N LEU A 347 10.50 10.79 -7.68
CA LEU A 347 10.58 11.51 -6.39
C LEU A 347 12.01 11.50 -5.81
N ILE A 348 12.73 10.38 -5.93
CA ILE A 348 14.07 10.22 -5.33
C ILE A 348 15.22 10.50 -6.30
N ARG A 349 14.95 10.51 -7.61
CA ARG A 349 15.98 10.56 -8.67
C ARG A 349 16.94 11.74 -8.54
N GLY A 350 16.44 12.89 -8.08
CA GLY A 350 17.25 14.11 -7.92
C GLY A 350 18.36 13.98 -6.87
N ASN A 351 18.19 13.09 -5.88
CA ASN A 351 19.22 12.82 -4.88
C ASN A 351 19.99 11.54 -5.28
N ARG A 352 21.23 11.73 -5.73
CA ARG A 352 22.11 10.63 -6.18
C ARG A 352 22.27 9.53 -5.12
N VAL A 353 22.38 9.89 -3.83
CA VAL A 353 22.55 8.93 -2.74
C VAL A 353 21.28 8.11 -2.53
N SER A 354 20.13 8.77 -2.43
CA SER A 354 18.82 8.15 -2.23
C SER A 354 18.45 7.22 -3.40
N ARG A 355 18.63 7.72 -4.63
CA ARG A 355 18.44 6.97 -5.87
C ARG A 355 19.32 5.71 -5.89
N ASN A 356 20.60 5.84 -5.56
CA ASN A 356 21.54 4.72 -5.54
C ASN A 356 21.19 3.70 -4.44
N LYS A 357 20.80 4.17 -3.25
CA LYS A 357 20.31 3.29 -2.17
C LYS A 357 19.07 2.51 -2.59
N PHE A 358 18.12 3.13 -3.29
CA PHE A 358 16.94 2.46 -3.82
C PHE A 358 17.28 1.37 -4.83
N LEU A 359 18.08 1.70 -5.85
CA LEU A 359 18.50 0.72 -6.85
C LEU A 359 19.23 -0.47 -6.19
N SER A 360 20.15 -0.18 -5.27
CA SER A 360 20.86 -1.20 -4.51
C SER A 360 19.94 -2.03 -3.61
N SER A 361 18.93 -1.44 -2.98
CA SER A 361 18.03 -2.17 -2.09
C SER A 361 17.19 -3.21 -2.84
N ILE A 362 16.80 -2.90 -4.09
CA ILE A 362 16.12 -3.87 -4.97
C ILE A 362 17.09 -4.96 -5.41
N VAL A 363 18.28 -4.61 -5.89
CA VAL A 363 19.29 -5.59 -6.34
C VAL A 363 19.69 -6.54 -5.19
N ARG A 364 19.76 -6.05 -3.94
CA ARG A 364 20.05 -6.88 -2.77
C ARG A 364 18.99 -7.96 -2.49
N LYS A 365 17.75 -7.83 -2.98
CA LYS A 365 16.73 -8.88 -2.86
C LYS A 365 17.10 -10.16 -3.64
N PHE A 366 18.01 -10.06 -4.60
CA PHE A 366 18.52 -11.18 -5.40
C PHE A 366 19.74 -11.87 -4.78
N ASP A 367 20.35 -11.29 -3.74
CA ASP A 367 21.55 -11.86 -3.13
C ASP A 367 21.19 -13.15 -2.39
N ASN A 368 20.33 -13.09 -1.36
CA ASN A 368 19.97 -14.26 -0.56
C ASN A 368 18.48 -14.61 -0.66
N PRO A 369 18.04 -15.24 -1.76
CA PRO A 369 16.66 -15.67 -1.90
C PRO A 369 16.34 -16.79 -0.89
N ARG A 370 15.61 -16.46 0.19
CA ARG A 370 14.97 -17.48 1.03
C ARG A 370 13.77 -18.04 0.29
N TRP A 371 13.68 -19.37 0.21
CA TRP A 371 12.61 -20.03 -0.53
C TRP A 371 11.24 -19.62 0.01
N ASN A 372 10.39 -19.14 -0.90
CA ASN A 372 8.96 -19.02 -0.68
C ASN A 372 8.25 -19.19 -2.04
N LYS A 373 6.98 -19.62 -2.02
CA LYS A 373 6.21 -19.96 -3.23
C LYS A 373 6.11 -18.80 -4.25
N LEU A 374 6.21 -17.56 -3.79
CA LEU A 374 6.04 -16.35 -4.61
C LEU A 374 7.36 -15.67 -4.97
N LEU A 375 8.50 -16.21 -4.54
CA LEU A 375 9.80 -15.54 -4.62
C LEU A 375 10.22 -15.29 -6.06
N ILE A 376 10.08 -16.31 -6.90
CA ILE A 376 10.44 -16.21 -8.32
C ILE A 376 9.59 -15.14 -9.00
N ALA A 377 8.28 -15.14 -8.74
CA ALA A 377 7.38 -14.11 -9.27
C ALA A 377 7.74 -12.71 -8.74
N PHE A 378 8.16 -12.58 -7.49
CA PHE A 378 8.65 -11.32 -6.93
C PHE A 378 9.95 -10.84 -7.59
N LEU A 379 10.90 -11.75 -7.84
CA LEU A 379 12.16 -11.42 -8.50
C LEU A 379 11.93 -11.03 -9.97
N ILE A 380 11.02 -11.71 -10.66
CA ILE A 380 10.55 -11.32 -12.00
C ILE A 380 9.99 -9.90 -11.94
N TYR A 381 9.07 -9.62 -11.02
CA TYR A 381 8.51 -8.27 -10.82
C TYR A 381 9.60 -7.22 -10.59
N CYS A 382 10.57 -7.48 -9.72
CA CYS A 382 11.69 -6.57 -9.47
C CYS A 382 12.52 -6.31 -10.73
N THR A 383 12.75 -7.37 -11.52
CA THR A 383 13.53 -7.30 -12.77
C THR A 383 12.81 -6.43 -13.81
N GLU A 384 11.50 -6.63 -13.98
CA GLU A 384 10.68 -5.84 -14.89
C GLU A 384 10.60 -4.37 -14.45
N VAL A 385 10.38 -4.13 -13.16
CA VAL A 385 10.37 -2.79 -12.58
C VAL A 385 11.67 -2.06 -12.87
N LEU A 386 12.82 -2.68 -12.60
CA LEU A 386 14.14 -2.09 -12.84
C LEU A 386 14.40 -1.81 -14.33
N ALA A 387 13.94 -2.69 -15.22
CA ALA A 387 14.06 -2.50 -16.67
C ALA A 387 13.23 -1.31 -17.20
N LEU A 388 12.14 -0.95 -16.50
CA LEU A 388 11.17 0.03 -16.96
C LEU A 388 11.35 1.44 -16.36
N LEU A 389 12.35 1.63 -15.50
CA LEU A 389 12.61 2.91 -14.84
C LEU A 389 12.95 4.03 -15.85
N PRO A 390 12.44 5.27 -15.64
CA PRO A 390 12.65 6.39 -16.56
C PRO A 390 14.00 7.09 -16.33
N PHE A 391 15.10 6.40 -16.64
CA PHE A 391 16.45 6.97 -16.52
C PHE A 391 16.66 8.18 -17.45
N ILE A 392 17.29 9.25 -16.94
CA ILE A 392 17.59 10.47 -17.73
C ILE A 392 19.08 10.79 -17.83
N SER A 393 19.90 10.22 -16.94
CA SER A 393 21.36 10.36 -16.96
C SER A 393 22.02 8.99 -17.14
N PRO A 394 23.15 8.89 -17.87
CA PRO A 394 23.90 7.64 -17.99
C PRO A 394 24.43 7.10 -16.66
N ASP A 395 24.64 7.97 -15.64
CA ASP A 395 25.05 7.56 -14.29
C ASP A 395 24.03 6.60 -13.63
N GLU A 396 22.75 6.69 -14.00
CA GLU A 396 21.67 5.88 -13.41
C GLU A 396 21.74 4.39 -13.81
N PRO A 397 21.67 4.00 -15.10
CA PRO A 397 21.81 2.61 -15.49
C PRO A 397 23.23 2.08 -15.29
N LEU A 398 24.27 2.93 -15.36
CA LEU A 398 25.64 2.51 -15.03
C LEU A 398 25.75 2.10 -13.56
N TYR A 399 25.17 2.86 -12.64
CA TYR A 399 25.10 2.47 -11.23
C TYR A 399 24.37 1.14 -11.04
N LEU A 400 23.24 0.94 -11.73
CA LEU A 400 22.48 -0.30 -11.65
C LEU A 400 23.30 -1.50 -12.17
N ILE A 401 23.98 -1.36 -13.31
CA ILE A 401 24.89 -2.39 -13.84
C ILE A 401 26.04 -2.65 -12.86
N TYR A 402 26.62 -1.61 -12.26
CA TYR A 402 27.64 -1.74 -11.22
C TYR A 402 27.14 -2.57 -10.04
N ALA A 403 25.94 -2.28 -9.53
CA ALA A 403 25.34 -3.01 -8.42
C ALA A 403 25.09 -4.48 -8.79
N ILE A 404 24.58 -4.76 -10.00
CA ILE A 404 24.39 -6.12 -10.51
C ILE A 404 25.73 -6.86 -10.58
N ASN A 405 26.77 -6.24 -11.12
CA ASN A 405 28.10 -6.84 -11.24
C ASN A 405 28.68 -7.21 -9.88
N ARG A 406 28.46 -6.41 -8.82
CA ARG A 406 28.90 -6.74 -7.46
C ARG A 406 28.24 -8.04 -6.95
N VAL A 407 26.94 -8.20 -7.15
CA VAL A 407 26.23 -9.43 -6.76
C VAL A 407 26.72 -10.62 -7.57
N VAL A 408 26.80 -10.50 -8.90
CA VAL A 408 27.27 -11.57 -9.79
C VAL A 408 28.70 -12.00 -9.43
N GLN A 409 29.61 -11.05 -9.20
CA GLN A 409 31.02 -11.34 -8.87
C GLN A 409 31.18 -12.15 -7.58
N VAL A 410 30.36 -11.86 -6.56
CA VAL A 410 30.43 -12.57 -5.27
C VAL A 410 29.75 -13.95 -5.37
N ARG A 411 28.68 -14.07 -6.15
CA ARG A 411 27.76 -15.21 -6.09
C ARG A 411 27.96 -16.26 -7.18
N ALA A 412 28.37 -15.87 -8.38
CA ALA A 412 28.42 -16.77 -9.51
C ALA A 412 29.40 -17.93 -9.32
N GLY A 413 30.60 -17.64 -8.80
CA GLY A 413 31.67 -18.63 -8.60
C GLY A 413 31.29 -19.75 -7.62
N PRO A 414 30.95 -19.43 -6.36
CA PRO A 414 30.50 -20.42 -5.39
C PRO A 414 29.31 -21.24 -5.88
N LEU A 415 28.34 -20.58 -6.52
CA LEU A 415 27.16 -21.26 -7.04
C LEU A 415 27.49 -22.23 -8.17
N GLU A 416 28.36 -21.85 -9.12
CA GLU A 416 28.80 -22.75 -10.19
C GLU A 416 29.53 -23.97 -9.64
N ALA A 417 30.32 -23.80 -8.57
CA ALA A 417 30.99 -24.90 -7.89
C ALA A 417 30.00 -25.87 -7.24
N ASN A 418 28.96 -25.35 -6.56
CA ASN A 418 27.91 -26.17 -5.97
C ASN A 418 27.18 -27.02 -7.03
N PHE A 419 26.75 -26.41 -8.14
CA PHE A 419 26.10 -27.16 -9.22
C PHE A 419 27.00 -28.25 -9.82
N LYS A 420 28.30 -27.99 -9.98
CA LYS A 420 29.26 -29.01 -10.42
C LYS A 420 29.32 -30.18 -9.44
N ALA A 421 29.33 -29.90 -8.15
CA ALA A 421 29.32 -30.92 -7.10
C ALA A 421 28.04 -31.77 -7.17
N TRP A 422 26.86 -31.13 -7.26
CA TRP A 422 25.58 -31.82 -7.40
C TRP A 422 25.51 -32.70 -8.65
N THR A 423 25.91 -32.17 -9.80
CA THR A 423 25.91 -32.90 -11.08
C THR A 423 26.85 -34.11 -11.05
N SER A 424 27.99 -33.97 -10.37
CA SER A 424 28.97 -35.05 -10.19
C SER A 424 28.48 -36.11 -9.21
N SER A 425 27.69 -35.72 -8.20
CA SER A 425 27.04 -36.66 -7.27
C SER A 425 26.00 -37.50 -8.00
N ILE A 426 25.09 -36.87 -8.76
CA ILE A 426 24.05 -37.56 -9.54
C ILE A 426 24.67 -38.53 -10.55
N SER A 427 25.71 -38.11 -11.26
CA SER A 427 26.38 -38.95 -12.25
C SER A 427 26.97 -40.23 -11.65
N ARG A 428 27.44 -40.18 -10.39
CA ARG A 428 27.97 -41.35 -9.67
C ARG A 428 26.88 -42.32 -9.21
N HIS A 429 25.67 -41.83 -8.95
CA HIS A 429 24.53 -42.66 -8.57
C HIS A 429 23.80 -43.27 -9.78
N CYS A 430 23.92 -42.66 -10.97
CA CYS A 430 23.28 -43.13 -12.20
C CYS A 430 24.10 -44.15 -13.02
N THR A 431 25.33 -44.50 -12.63
CA THR A 431 26.08 -45.58 -13.29
C THR A 431 25.63 -46.94 -12.76
N PRO A 432 24.99 -47.81 -13.58
CA PRO A 432 24.71 -49.18 -13.17
C PRO A 432 26.05 -49.90 -13.00
N HIS A 433 26.14 -50.73 -11.96
CA HIS A 433 27.28 -51.60 -11.71
C HIS A 433 27.72 -52.31 -12.99
N GLY A 434 28.85 -51.88 -13.55
CA GLY A 434 29.41 -52.37 -14.80
C GLY A 434 30.90 -52.53 -14.66
N ASN A 435 31.30 -53.76 -14.38
CA ASN A 435 32.65 -54.33 -14.44
C ASN A 435 33.69 -53.76 -13.46
N GLY A 436 33.62 -54.29 -12.24
CA GLY A 436 34.80 -54.43 -11.40
C GLY A 436 35.84 -55.31 -12.09
N MET A 437 36.93 -54.71 -12.53
CA MET A 437 38.24 -55.33 -12.39
C MET A 437 38.88 -54.71 -11.16
N TYR A 438 38.88 -55.46 -10.06
CA TYR A 438 39.80 -55.22 -8.96
C TYR A 438 41.22 -55.42 -9.50
N GLN A 439 41.90 -54.31 -9.85
CA GLN A 439 43.35 -54.31 -9.87
C GLN A 439 43.82 -53.94 -8.46
N GLN A 440 44.19 -55.00 -7.75
CA GLN A 440 44.94 -54.96 -6.51
C GLN A 440 46.35 -54.42 -6.85
N GLY A 441 46.54 -53.11 -6.64
CA GLY A 441 47.81 -52.42 -6.81
C GLY A 441 48.35 -51.98 -5.45
N THR A 442 49.30 -52.77 -4.96
CA THR A 442 50.43 -52.46 -4.06
C THR A 442 50.35 -51.25 -3.12
N ASP A 443 50.47 -51.58 -1.84
CA ASP A 443 50.79 -50.73 -0.70
C ASP A 443 51.93 -49.72 -0.97
N GLU A 444 51.68 -48.45 -0.65
CA GLU A 444 52.71 -47.53 -0.15
C GLU A 444 52.14 -46.69 1.01
N PRO A 445 52.90 -46.46 2.09
CA PRO A 445 52.37 -45.93 3.35
C PRO A 445 52.36 -44.39 3.40
N THR A 446 51.22 -43.89 3.87
CA THR A 446 51.07 -42.81 4.87
C THR A 446 51.96 -41.56 4.76
N VAL A 447 51.38 -40.48 4.23
CA VAL A 447 51.64 -39.11 4.73
C VAL A 447 50.30 -38.50 5.14
N ALA A 448 50.01 -38.61 6.44
CA ALA A 448 48.91 -37.89 7.07
C ALA A 448 49.27 -36.41 7.20
N SER A 449 48.68 -35.56 6.35
CA SER A 449 48.61 -34.12 6.62
C SER A 449 47.31 -33.86 7.37
N GLN A 450 47.41 -33.84 8.71
CA GLN A 450 46.37 -33.38 9.61
C GLN A 450 46.15 -31.89 9.38
N VAL A 451 45.02 -31.52 8.78
CA VAL A 451 44.49 -30.16 8.85
C VAL A 451 43.27 -30.21 9.77
N MET A 452 43.49 -29.73 11.00
CA MET A 452 42.46 -29.49 12.02
C MET A 452 41.46 -28.44 11.53
N PRO A 453 40.14 -28.68 11.59
CA PRO A 453 39.19 -27.59 11.67
C PRO A 453 39.10 -27.13 13.13
N LEU A 454 39.46 -25.86 13.35
CA LEU A 454 39.38 -25.17 14.63
C LEU A 454 37.90 -24.97 14.98
N ASP A 455 37.40 -25.74 15.94
CA ASP A 455 36.12 -25.54 16.62
C ASP A 455 36.32 -24.56 17.79
N LEU A 456 35.51 -23.51 17.83
CA LEU A 456 35.51 -22.51 18.89
C LEU A 456 34.06 -22.11 19.16
N ASN A 457 33.44 -22.78 20.14
CA ASN A 457 32.30 -22.23 20.84
C ASN A 457 32.37 -22.56 22.33
N GLY A 458 32.39 -21.50 23.15
CA GLY A 458 32.27 -21.54 24.61
C GLY A 458 30.88 -21.05 25.03
N THR A 459 30.20 -21.91 25.79
CA THR A 459 28.91 -21.77 26.49
C THR A 459 28.74 -20.54 27.38
N PHE A 460 27.49 -20.02 27.49
CA PHE A 460 26.78 -19.83 28.77
C PHE A 460 25.24 -19.72 28.54
N GLN A 461 24.48 -20.53 29.28
CA GLN A 461 23.01 -20.55 29.37
C GLN A 461 22.51 -19.50 30.39
N GLN A 462 21.40 -18.83 30.11
CA GLN A 462 20.42 -18.46 31.15
C GLN A 462 19.01 -18.24 30.58
N ASN A 463 18.04 -18.90 31.22
CA ASN A 463 16.60 -18.89 30.95
C ASN A 463 15.93 -17.55 31.33
N VAL A 464 14.95 -17.08 30.55
CA VAL A 464 13.73 -16.39 31.05
C VAL A 464 12.56 -16.65 30.10
N ASP A 465 11.41 -16.99 30.69
CA ASP A 465 10.08 -17.19 30.10
C ASP A 465 9.59 -16.05 29.19
N LEU A 466 8.73 -16.36 28.20
CA LEU A 466 7.41 -15.74 27.94
C LEU A 466 6.82 -16.12 26.55
N GLN A 467 5.50 -16.29 26.53
CA GLN A 467 4.58 -16.76 25.47
C GLN A 467 4.73 -16.07 24.09
N PRO A 468 4.46 -16.77 22.96
CA PRO A 468 4.18 -16.11 21.69
C PRO A 468 2.68 -16.12 21.36
N ASN A 469 2.14 -14.91 21.25
CA ASN A 469 0.83 -14.58 20.73
C ASN A 469 0.82 -14.75 19.20
N MET A 470 -0.27 -15.29 18.65
CA MET A 470 -0.47 -15.56 17.23
C MET A 470 -0.65 -14.26 16.45
N ASN A 471 0.40 -13.79 15.75
CA ASN A 471 0.31 -12.76 14.72
C ASN A 471 1.44 -12.94 13.69
N ASP A 472 1.39 -14.04 12.97
CA ASP A 472 2.39 -14.42 11.97
C ASP A 472 2.05 -13.80 10.59
N MET A 473 2.12 -12.47 10.51
CA MET A 473 2.09 -11.75 9.22
C MET A 473 2.90 -10.43 9.24
N ARG A 474 3.93 -10.32 10.10
CA ARG A 474 4.72 -9.06 10.21
C ARG A 474 6.24 -9.18 10.39
N THR A 475 6.85 -10.35 10.34
CA THR A 475 8.30 -10.50 10.56
C THR A 475 9.04 -10.87 9.28
N LEU A 476 9.22 -9.88 8.41
CA LEU A 476 10.29 -9.86 7.42
C LEU A 476 11.19 -8.67 7.75
N ASP A 477 12.15 -8.89 8.65
CA ASP A 477 13.22 -7.94 8.88
C ASP A 477 14.28 -8.13 7.79
N LEU A 478 14.39 -7.14 6.90
CA LEU A 478 15.29 -7.13 5.74
C LEU A 478 16.20 -5.90 5.74
N ASN A 479 16.60 -5.42 6.92
CA ASN A 479 17.68 -4.45 7.08
C ASN A 479 18.91 -5.12 7.71
N GLY A 480 19.65 -5.88 6.89
CA GLY A 480 21.11 -6.05 6.97
C GLY A 480 21.81 -6.10 8.33
N SER A 481 21.23 -6.76 9.34
CA SER A 481 21.89 -7.01 10.62
C SER A 481 22.02 -8.53 10.81
N ASN A 482 23.26 -8.99 10.89
CA ASN A 482 23.61 -10.39 11.14
C ASN A 482 23.17 -10.76 12.56
N HIS A 483 22.01 -11.41 12.70
CA HIS A 483 21.71 -12.21 13.87
C HIS A 483 21.61 -13.68 13.44
N GLN A 484 22.58 -14.47 13.91
CA GLN A 484 22.51 -15.93 13.94
C GLN A 484 21.28 -16.32 14.77
N LEU A 485 20.29 -16.93 14.13
CA LEU A 485 19.21 -17.63 14.80
C LEU A 485 19.54 -19.13 14.77
N THR A 486 19.60 -19.69 15.97
CA THR A 486 19.82 -21.10 16.32
C THR A 486 18.71 -22.01 15.79
N ASP A 487 19.10 -23.13 15.18
CA ASP A 487 18.24 -24.25 14.81
C ASP A 487 17.54 -24.83 16.06
N TYR A 488 16.21 -24.91 16.03
CA TYR A 488 15.43 -25.72 16.97
C TYR A 488 14.72 -26.84 16.19
N PRO A 489 14.80 -28.10 16.66
CA PRO A 489 14.15 -29.23 16.00
C PRO A 489 12.64 -29.25 16.28
N LEU A 490 11.84 -29.31 15.21
CA LEU A 490 10.39 -29.50 15.30
C LEU A 490 10.06 -30.88 15.86
N SER A 491 9.52 -30.91 17.07
CA SER A 491 8.87 -32.08 17.66
C SER A 491 7.46 -32.21 17.10
N TYR A 492 7.20 -33.29 16.34
CA TYR A 492 5.86 -33.72 15.93
C TYR A 492 5.37 -34.79 16.91
N ASN A 493 4.28 -34.50 17.63
CA ASN A 493 3.47 -35.49 18.33
C ASN A 493 2.08 -35.49 17.68
N GLY A 494 1.68 -36.61 17.10
CA GLY A 494 0.40 -36.75 16.39
C GLY A 494 0.26 -38.12 15.75
N SER A 495 -0.26 -39.05 16.53
CA SER A 495 -0.55 -40.46 16.26
C SER A 495 -1.47 -40.74 15.05
N SER A 496 -1.09 -41.72 14.24
CA SER A 496 -2.01 -42.72 13.68
C SER A 496 -1.24 -43.99 13.29
N GLU A 497 -1.45 -45.05 14.07
CA GLU A 497 -1.23 -46.43 13.66
C GLU A 497 -2.30 -46.82 12.64
N ALA A 498 -1.89 -47.40 11.50
CA ALA A 498 -2.48 -48.62 10.95
C ALA A 498 -1.85 -49.00 9.60
N ASN A 499 -1.28 -50.21 9.58
CA ASN A 499 -1.12 -51.14 8.45
C ASN A 499 -0.09 -50.78 7.36
N LEU A 500 0.60 -51.72 6.71
CA LEU A 500 0.95 -53.13 6.92
C LEU A 500 1.85 -53.40 5.69
N HIS A 501 3.07 -53.90 5.88
CA HIS A 501 3.94 -54.51 4.86
C HIS A 501 3.73 -54.09 3.38
N SER A 502 4.42 -53.03 2.97
CA SER A 502 4.74 -52.79 1.56
C SER A 502 6.26 -52.74 1.43
N VAL A 503 6.85 -53.83 0.93
CA VAL A 503 8.22 -53.87 0.42
C VAL A 503 8.25 -52.97 -0.83
N GLY A 504 8.37 -51.68 -0.59
CA GLY A 504 8.42 -50.66 -1.63
C GLY A 504 9.85 -50.52 -2.13
N TYR A 505 10.04 -50.77 -3.41
CA TYR A 505 11.22 -50.34 -4.16
C TYR A 505 11.48 -48.86 -3.87
N THR A 506 12.51 -48.57 -3.08
CA THR A 506 13.12 -47.23 -3.05
C THR A 506 13.70 -46.98 -4.42
N ASP A 507 13.07 -46.06 -5.15
CA ASP A 507 13.57 -45.57 -6.43
C ASP A 507 15.03 -45.09 -6.24
N PRO A 508 16.03 -45.60 -6.99
CA PRO A 508 17.45 -45.28 -6.77
C PRO A 508 17.80 -43.80 -7.00
N PHE A 509 16.81 -42.98 -7.35
CA PHE A 509 16.95 -41.62 -7.87
C PHE A 509 16.43 -40.52 -6.93
N SER A 510 15.96 -40.84 -5.72
CA SER A 510 15.49 -39.82 -4.78
C SER A 510 16.63 -39.21 -3.96
N PHE A 511 16.82 -37.89 -4.06
CA PHE A 511 17.72 -37.13 -3.18
C PHE A 511 17.36 -37.37 -1.70
N ALA A 512 18.37 -37.42 -0.82
CA ALA A 512 18.13 -37.24 0.61
C ALA A 512 17.42 -35.89 0.82
N LYS A 513 16.46 -35.83 1.75
CA LYS A 513 15.62 -34.64 1.96
C LYS A 513 16.45 -33.37 2.17
N ASP A 514 17.53 -33.47 2.95
CA ASP A 514 18.44 -32.35 3.25
C ASP A 514 19.24 -31.90 2.02
N ASP A 515 19.58 -32.81 1.11
CA ASP A 515 20.27 -32.48 -0.14
C ASP A 515 19.31 -31.81 -1.13
N LEU A 516 18.04 -32.24 -1.16
CA LEU A 516 17.02 -31.65 -2.02
C LEU A 516 16.77 -30.17 -1.67
N GLU A 517 16.69 -29.83 -0.38
CA GLU A 517 16.50 -28.44 0.06
C GLU A 517 17.68 -27.54 -0.33
N LYS A 518 18.92 -28.04 -0.18
CA LYS A 518 20.13 -27.32 -0.61
C LYS A 518 20.18 -27.13 -2.13
N VAL A 519 19.90 -28.19 -2.90
CA VAL A 519 19.84 -28.13 -4.37
C VAL A 519 18.79 -27.12 -4.83
N GLN A 520 17.62 -27.09 -4.19
CA GLN A 520 16.56 -26.13 -4.50
C GLN A 520 16.98 -24.69 -4.18
N ALA A 521 17.69 -24.45 -3.07
CA ALA A 521 18.22 -23.13 -2.72
C ALA A 521 19.28 -22.63 -3.73
N ASP A 522 20.17 -23.51 -4.19
CA ASP A 522 21.13 -23.21 -5.26
C ASP A 522 20.40 -22.90 -6.59
N CYS A 523 19.34 -23.65 -6.92
CA CYS A 523 18.50 -23.39 -8.10
C CYS A 523 17.83 -22.02 -8.04
N LEU A 524 17.27 -21.64 -6.90
CA LEU A 524 16.70 -20.30 -6.72
C LEU A 524 17.76 -19.21 -6.89
N SER A 525 18.95 -19.42 -6.32
CA SER A 525 20.07 -18.49 -6.47
C SER A 525 20.50 -18.36 -7.95
N ALA A 526 20.46 -19.45 -8.71
CA ALA A 526 20.78 -19.44 -10.13
C ALA A 526 19.76 -18.63 -10.93
N ILE A 527 18.48 -18.85 -10.66
CA ILE A 527 17.38 -18.10 -11.28
C ILE A 527 17.52 -16.60 -10.97
N ALA A 528 17.81 -16.24 -9.71
CA ALA A 528 18.03 -14.86 -9.31
C ALA A 528 19.16 -14.20 -10.11
N LEU A 529 20.31 -14.87 -10.25
CA LEU A 529 21.43 -14.37 -11.05
C LEU A 529 21.09 -14.29 -12.55
N GLN A 530 20.42 -15.30 -13.12
CA GLN A 530 19.99 -15.27 -14.51
C GLN A 530 19.08 -14.07 -14.81
N LEU A 531 18.13 -13.75 -13.91
CA LEU A 531 17.28 -12.57 -14.04
C LEU A 531 18.10 -11.28 -14.03
N LEU A 532 19.06 -11.14 -13.11
CA LEU A 532 19.96 -9.99 -13.07
C LEU A 532 20.83 -9.87 -14.33
N LEU A 533 21.33 -10.98 -14.87
CA LEU A 533 22.13 -11.00 -16.10
C LEU A 533 21.31 -10.60 -17.32
N LYS A 534 20.06 -11.08 -17.43
CA LYS A 534 19.12 -10.65 -18.47
C LYS A 534 18.83 -9.15 -18.37
N LEU A 535 18.61 -8.63 -17.15
CA LEU A 535 18.44 -7.20 -16.90
C LEU A 535 19.68 -6.40 -17.31
N LYS A 536 20.88 -6.81 -16.89
CA LYS A 536 22.15 -6.17 -17.26
C LYS A 536 22.30 -6.08 -18.77
N ARG A 537 22.12 -7.20 -19.49
CA ARG A 537 22.19 -7.24 -20.95
C ARG A 537 21.16 -6.30 -21.59
N HIS A 538 19.92 -6.32 -21.10
CA HIS A 538 18.88 -5.43 -21.58
C HIS A 538 19.25 -3.94 -21.41
N LEU A 539 19.75 -3.54 -20.24
CA LEU A 539 20.18 -2.18 -19.96
C LEU A 539 21.33 -1.74 -20.86
N LYS A 540 22.32 -2.60 -21.09
CA LYS A 540 23.44 -2.32 -22.01
C LYS A 540 22.94 -2.02 -23.41
N ILE A 541 22.03 -2.84 -23.93
CA ILE A 541 21.46 -2.65 -25.27
C ILE A 541 20.57 -1.39 -25.31
N MET A 542 19.65 -1.25 -24.37
CA MET A 542 18.69 -0.14 -24.32
C MET A 542 19.37 1.22 -24.26
N TYR A 543 20.45 1.33 -23.50
CA TYR A 543 21.15 2.60 -23.28
C TYR A 543 22.48 2.72 -24.03
N SER A 544 22.77 1.76 -24.91
CA SER A 544 24.01 1.70 -25.70
C SER A 544 25.29 1.80 -24.86
N LEU A 545 25.32 1.07 -23.73
CA LEU A 545 26.44 1.06 -22.78
C LEU A 545 27.36 -0.12 -23.12
N ASP A 546 28.55 0.20 -23.64
CA ASP A 546 29.58 -0.80 -23.93
C ASP A 546 30.26 -1.31 -22.64
N ASP A 547 31.03 -2.39 -22.79
CA ASP A 547 31.74 -3.02 -21.68
C ASP A 547 32.78 -2.11 -21.05
N ALA A 548 33.55 -1.37 -21.86
CA ALA A 548 34.57 -0.46 -21.35
C ALA A 548 33.96 0.63 -20.45
N ARG A 549 32.84 1.21 -20.85
CA ARG A 549 32.12 2.23 -20.08
C ARG A 549 31.51 1.65 -18.80
N CYS A 550 30.97 0.43 -18.84
CA CYS A 550 30.46 -0.24 -17.65
C CYS A 550 31.58 -0.57 -16.65
N GLN A 551 32.77 -0.97 -17.13
CA GLN A 551 33.92 -1.31 -16.29
C GLN A 551 34.61 -0.07 -15.72
N ALA A 552 34.66 1.04 -16.47
CA ALA A 552 35.26 2.29 -16.02
C ALA A 552 34.41 3.04 -14.98
N TYR A 553 33.13 2.68 -14.82
CA TYR A 553 32.23 3.38 -13.91
C TYR A 553 32.63 3.18 -12.44
N SER A 554 32.81 4.30 -11.73
CA SER A 554 32.96 4.33 -10.27
C SER A 554 31.83 5.11 -9.62
N PRO A 555 31.13 4.56 -8.60
CA PRO A 555 30.07 5.28 -7.90
C PRO A 555 30.57 6.48 -7.09
N THR A 556 31.87 6.55 -6.78
CA THR A 556 32.47 7.70 -6.09
C THR A 556 32.82 8.86 -7.03
N GLU A 557 32.96 8.60 -8.33
CA GLU A 557 33.24 9.63 -9.33
C GLU A 557 31.99 10.48 -9.59
N GLN A 558 32.16 11.78 -9.80
CA GLN A 558 31.04 12.66 -10.13
C GLN A 558 30.63 12.47 -11.61
N PRO A 559 29.32 12.47 -11.91
CA PRO A 559 28.85 12.38 -13.29
C PRO A 559 29.36 13.53 -14.15
N LYS A 560 29.74 13.25 -15.40
CA LYS A 560 30.13 14.30 -16.34
C LYS A 560 28.94 15.21 -16.64
N PRO A 561 29.05 16.54 -16.44
CA PRO A 561 27.94 17.45 -16.66
C PRO A 561 27.55 17.51 -18.14
N GLY A 562 26.25 17.47 -18.43
CA GLY A 562 25.69 17.59 -19.78
C GLY A 562 25.70 16.31 -20.63
N GLU A 563 26.09 15.16 -20.06
CA GLU A 563 26.08 13.90 -20.80
C GLU A 563 24.64 13.38 -20.98
N VAL A 564 24.16 13.40 -22.23
CA VAL A 564 22.81 12.94 -22.58
C VAL A 564 22.81 11.43 -22.80
N ILE A 565 21.82 10.74 -22.22
CA ILE A 565 21.66 9.30 -22.39
C ILE A 565 20.93 8.99 -23.71
N SER A 566 21.43 8.05 -24.51
CA SER A 566 20.71 7.51 -25.67
C SER A 566 19.78 6.39 -25.22
N ARG A 567 18.54 6.36 -25.72
CA ARG A 567 17.57 5.30 -25.39
C ARG A 567 17.02 4.65 -26.66
N GLN A 568 17.17 3.33 -26.77
CA GLN A 568 16.56 2.52 -27.80
C GLN A 568 15.19 2.02 -27.31
N ASN A 569 14.19 1.93 -28.20
CA ASN A 569 12.87 1.42 -27.83
C ASN A 569 12.82 -0.10 -28.00
N ILE A 570 13.38 -0.83 -27.04
CA ILE A 570 13.43 -2.30 -27.03
C ILE A 570 12.63 -2.77 -25.81
N ALA A 571 11.67 -3.65 -26.02
CA ALA A 571 10.91 -4.24 -24.92
C ALA A 571 11.80 -5.19 -24.11
N PHE A 572 11.70 -5.12 -22.79
CA PHE A 572 12.29 -6.14 -21.94
C PHE A 572 11.50 -7.43 -22.08
N ASN A 573 12.18 -8.54 -22.36
CA ASN A 573 11.58 -9.86 -22.42
C ASN A 573 12.45 -10.83 -21.63
N ILE A 574 11.87 -11.44 -20.61
CA ILE A 574 12.56 -12.42 -19.76
C ILE A 574 12.72 -13.77 -20.50
N GLY A 575 11.93 -14.00 -21.55
CA GLY A 575 11.91 -15.22 -22.39
C GLY A 575 11.18 -16.38 -21.72
N ASP A 576 10.98 -17.47 -22.46
CA ASP A 576 10.34 -18.72 -21.97
C ASP A 576 11.22 -19.54 -21.01
N SER A 577 12.17 -18.89 -20.33
CA SER A 577 13.04 -19.56 -19.35
C SER A 577 12.17 -20.18 -18.26
N GLN A 578 12.22 -21.51 -18.13
CA GLN A 578 11.46 -22.23 -17.12
C GLN A 578 12.05 -21.95 -15.73
N PHE A 579 11.52 -20.93 -15.06
CA PHE A 579 11.84 -20.65 -13.66
C PHE A 579 11.05 -21.55 -12.70
N SER A 580 10.95 -22.85 -13.01
CA SER A 580 10.46 -23.84 -12.06
C SER A 580 11.61 -24.34 -11.17
N LEU A 581 11.29 -24.97 -10.04
CA LEU A 581 12.30 -25.73 -9.31
C LEU A 581 12.42 -27.12 -9.94
N PRO A 582 13.65 -27.69 -10.04
CA PRO A 582 13.81 -29.03 -10.56
C PRO A 582 13.18 -30.06 -9.63
N THR A 583 12.44 -30.98 -10.22
CA THR A 583 11.80 -32.13 -9.56
C THR A 583 12.51 -33.44 -9.90
N SER A 584 13.35 -33.44 -10.93
CA SER A 584 14.16 -34.58 -11.35
C SER A 584 15.65 -34.22 -11.45
N PRO A 585 16.55 -35.21 -11.32
CA PRO A 585 17.98 -34.99 -11.54
C PRO A 585 18.30 -34.45 -12.95
N GLN A 586 17.53 -34.84 -13.97
CA GLN A 586 17.67 -34.34 -15.34
C GLN A 586 17.34 -32.84 -15.43
N GLU A 587 16.26 -32.40 -14.78
CA GLU A 587 15.92 -30.97 -14.70
C GLU A 587 17.01 -30.17 -13.99
N LEU A 588 17.65 -30.73 -12.95
CA LEU A 588 18.77 -30.06 -12.30
C LEU A 588 19.95 -29.83 -13.25
N ILE A 589 20.33 -30.85 -14.02
CA ILE A 589 21.40 -30.76 -15.02
C ILE A 589 21.05 -29.70 -16.07
N GLN A 590 19.80 -29.67 -16.52
CA GLN A 590 19.33 -28.64 -17.45
C GLN A 590 19.45 -27.23 -16.86
N ARG A 591 19.00 -27.01 -15.61
CA ARG A 591 19.12 -25.71 -14.93
C ARG A 591 20.56 -25.26 -14.78
N TYR A 592 21.46 -26.21 -14.48
CA TYR A 592 22.89 -25.93 -14.45
C TYR A 592 23.43 -25.50 -15.83
N GLN A 593 23.04 -26.19 -16.91
CA GLN A 593 23.45 -25.83 -18.26
C GLN A 593 22.95 -24.44 -18.67
N GLU A 594 21.69 -24.12 -18.36
CA GLU A 594 21.11 -22.79 -18.59
C GLU A 594 21.85 -21.70 -17.81
N PHE A 595 22.17 -21.95 -16.54
CA PHE A 595 22.95 -21.03 -15.71
C PHE A 595 24.36 -20.82 -16.26
N LYS A 596 25.05 -21.91 -16.63
CA LYS A 596 26.38 -21.86 -17.24
C LYS A 596 26.37 -21.11 -18.57
N HIS A 597 25.32 -21.29 -19.37
CA HIS A 597 25.13 -20.53 -20.60
C HIS A 597 24.98 -19.04 -20.31
N ALA A 598 24.14 -18.66 -19.35
CA ALA A 598 23.95 -17.26 -18.95
C ALA A 598 25.26 -16.60 -18.48
N LEU A 599 26.08 -17.31 -17.70
CA LEU A 599 27.41 -16.82 -17.29
C LEU A 599 28.35 -16.63 -18.49
N ARG A 600 28.35 -17.56 -19.44
CA ARG A 600 29.16 -17.44 -20.67
C ARG A 600 28.71 -16.25 -21.51
N GLU A 601 27.41 -16.05 -21.69
CA GLU A 601 26.87 -14.91 -22.44
C GLU A 601 27.26 -13.57 -21.81
N ASP A 602 27.36 -13.48 -20.48
CA ASP A 602 27.80 -12.25 -19.80
C ASP A 602 29.26 -11.87 -20.12
N THR A 603 30.09 -12.85 -20.50
CA THR A 603 31.48 -12.62 -20.92
C THR A 603 31.63 -12.23 -22.39
N VAL A 604 30.56 -12.33 -23.18
CA VAL A 604 30.58 -11.94 -24.60
C VAL A 604 30.61 -10.41 -24.69
N ASP A 605 31.53 -9.86 -25.49
CA ASP A 605 31.67 -8.42 -25.68
C ASP A 605 30.42 -7.80 -26.35
N TYR A 606 30.06 -6.59 -25.93
CA TYR A 606 28.92 -5.80 -26.42
C TYR A 606 28.82 -5.73 -27.94
N SER A 607 29.95 -5.64 -28.64
CA SER A 607 30.01 -5.59 -30.10
C SER A 607 29.39 -6.83 -30.76
N HIS A 608 29.62 -8.02 -30.20
CA HIS A 608 29.21 -9.29 -30.78
C HIS A 608 27.70 -9.50 -30.74
N TYR A 609 27.07 -9.28 -29.59
CA TYR A 609 25.62 -9.53 -29.47
C TYR A 609 24.74 -8.35 -29.89
N THR A 610 25.32 -7.19 -30.22
CA THR A 610 24.58 -6.05 -30.78
C THR A 610 24.77 -5.84 -32.27
N ALA A 611 25.62 -6.65 -32.93
CA ALA A 611 25.90 -6.53 -34.37
C ALA A 611 24.64 -6.55 -35.26
N ASN A 612 23.62 -7.31 -34.87
CA ASN A 612 22.36 -7.46 -35.62
C ASN A 612 21.28 -6.44 -35.23
N ILE A 613 21.51 -5.60 -34.21
CA ILE A 613 20.55 -4.60 -33.75
C ILE A 613 20.72 -3.35 -34.61
N LYS A 614 19.76 -3.08 -35.50
CA LYS A 614 19.75 -1.89 -36.37
C LYS A 614 19.71 -0.62 -35.51
N ARG A 615 20.88 -0.04 -35.22
CA ARG A 615 21.01 1.22 -34.48
C ARG A 615 20.36 2.34 -35.28
N LYS A 616 19.29 2.96 -34.78
CA LYS A 616 18.86 4.26 -35.29
C LYS A 616 19.96 5.27 -34.93
N ARG A 617 20.57 5.86 -35.95
CA ARG A 617 21.62 6.88 -35.80
C ARG A 617 21.05 8.04 -34.95
N PRO A 618 21.80 8.58 -33.96
CA PRO A 618 21.37 9.80 -33.29
C PRO A 618 21.15 10.88 -34.35
N THR A 619 20.01 11.55 -34.32
CA THR A 619 19.77 12.76 -35.12
C THR A 619 20.84 13.77 -34.75
N THR A 620 21.84 13.90 -35.63
CA THR A 620 22.86 14.95 -35.54
C THR A 620 22.14 16.29 -35.60
N THR A 621 22.17 17.03 -34.50
CA THR A 621 21.83 18.45 -34.47
C THR A 621 22.62 19.18 -35.56
N PRO A 622 21.99 20.08 -36.35
CA PRO A 622 22.69 20.73 -37.44
C PRO A 622 23.77 21.66 -36.89
N ARG A 623 24.95 21.50 -37.49
CA ARG A 623 26.19 22.25 -37.33
C ARG A 623 25.95 23.75 -37.13
N ARG A 624 26.53 24.32 -36.07
CA ARG A 624 26.68 25.77 -35.80
C ARG A 624 27.00 26.52 -37.10
N VAL A 625 26.05 27.31 -37.59
CA VAL A 625 26.30 28.36 -38.57
C VAL A 625 26.85 29.57 -37.81
N GLN A 626 28.02 30.04 -38.23
CA GLN A 626 28.67 31.24 -37.74
C GLN A 626 27.74 32.46 -37.87
N VAL A 627 27.43 33.09 -36.75
CA VAL A 627 26.68 34.35 -36.69
C VAL A 627 27.56 35.49 -37.20
N ARG A 628 27.27 35.98 -38.40
CA ARG A 628 27.58 37.36 -38.81
C ARG A 628 26.46 38.27 -38.27
N LYS A 629 26.84 39.33 -37.55
CA LYS A 629 25.96 40.48 -37.24
C LYS A 629 25.50 41.13 -38.55
N PRO A 630 24.25 41.64 -38.65
CA PRO A 630 24.03 43.06 -38.32
C PRO A 630 22.61 43.46 -37.77
N VAL A 631 22.64 44.54 -36.98
CA VAL A 631 21.71 45.69 -36.87
C VAL A 631 20.23 45.49 -36.49
N TYR A 632 19.84 46.21 -35.42
CA TYR A 632 18.51 46.47 -34.85
C TYR A 632 17.46 46.98 -35.85
N VAL A 633 16.24 46.41 -35.83
CA VAL A 633 14.96 47.16 -35.76
C VAL A 633 13.90 46.27 -35.06
N ALA A 634 13.06 46.91 -34.25
CA ALA A 634 12.10 46.36 -33.31
C ALA A 634 10.82 45.74 -33.91
N GLY A 635 10.21 44.85 -33.13
CA GLY A 635 8.75 44.62 -33.13
C GLY A 635 8.30 43.22 -33.55
N GLY A 636 7.55 42.54 -32.66
CA GLY A 636 6.68 41.42 -33.03
C GLY A 636 6.83 40.20 -32.13
N TYR A 637 5.94 40.09 -31.14
CA TYR A 637 5.63 38.85 -30.43
C TYR A 637 4.90 37.90 -31.40
N ASP A 638 5.39 36.68 -31.59
CA ASP A 638 4.52 35.53 -31.86
C ASP A 638 5.22 34.21 -31.48
N ASN A 639 4.41 33.31 -30.92
CA ASN A 639 4.73 32.00 -30.37
C ASN A 639 4.94 30.95 -31.47
N GLY A 640 5.76 29.95 -31.17
CA GLY A 640 5.85 28.70 -31.94
C GLY A 640 6.27 27.56 -31.01
N ASP A 641 5.29 26.70 -30.73
CA ASP A 641 5.28 25.56 -29.82
C ASP A 641 6.35 24.48 -30.11
N ASP A 642 6.80 23.79 -29.05
CA ASP A 642 6.79 22.31 -28.95
C ASP A 642 7.40 21.86 -27.61
N ASP A 643 6.60 21.95 -26.54
CA ASP A 643 6.80 21.16 -25.32
C ASP A 643 5.52 20.36 -25.07
N GLU A 644 5.52 19.08 -25.47
CA GLU A 644 4.49 18.11 -25.12
C GLU A 644 4.58 17.76 -23.62
N ASP A 645 4.09 18.66 -22.77
CA ASP A 645 3.80 18.35 -21.38
C ASP A 645 2.34 17.93 -21.22
N TYR A 646 2.20 16.63 -20.96
CA TYR A 646 0.96 15.91 -20.72
C TYR A 646 0.28 16.42 -19.44
N THR A 647 -0.47 17.52 -19.53
CA THR A 647 -1.31 18.02 -18.45
C THR A 647 -2.66 17.30 -18.46
N GLY A 648 -2.72 16.17 -17.76
CA GLY A 648 -3.97 15.50 -17.37
C GLY A 648 -4.72 16.31 -16.31
N GLY A 649 -5.25 17.47 -16.71
CA GLY A 649 -6.06 18.36 -15.89
C GLY A 649 -7.54 17.96 -15.86
N SER A 650 -7.96 17.44 -14.71
CA SER A 650 -9.30 17.51 -14.11
C SER A 650 -10.50 17.78 -15.04
N ALA A 651 -11.25 16.71 -15.30
CA ALA A 651 -12.66 16.77 -15.63
C ALA A 651 -13.46 17.40 -14.47
N THR A 652 -13.49 18.74 -14.42
CA THR A 652 -14.54 19.47 -13.72
C THR A 652 -15.77 19.48 -14.62
N ARG A 653 -16.76 18.67 -14.26
CA ARG A 653 -18.14 18.79 -14.77
C ARG A 653 -18.65 20.19 -14.41
N LYS A 654 -18.50 21.15 -15.32
CA LYS A 654 -19.35 22.34 -15.35
C LYS A 654 -20.61 21.99 -16.12
N ILE A 655 -21.68 21.87 -15.35
CA ILE A 655 -23.07 21.89 -15.82
C ILE A 655 -23.25 23.15 -16.66
N SER A 656 -23.41 22.96 -17.97
CA SER A 656 -23.77 23.98 -18.93
C SER A 656 -25.26 24.32 -18.75
N PHE A 657 -25.54 25.40 -18.03
CA PHE A 657 -26.81 26.11 -18.19
C PHE A 657 -26.78 26.83 -19.53
N SER A 658 -27.64 26.41 -20.44
CA SER A 658 -27.98 27.09 -21.68
C SER A 658 -28.63 28.44 -21.37
N GLY A 659 -27.87 29.53 -21.51
CA GLY A 659 -28.38 30.90 -21.47
C GLY A 659 -28.04 31.61 -22.77
N ARG A 660 -29.02 31.72 -23.67
CA ARG A 660 -28.99 32.56 -24.88
C ARG A 660 -28.58 34.00 -24.50
N ARG A 661 -27.48 34.49 -25.07
CA ARG A 661 -27.23 35.93 -25.21
C ARG A 661 -27.85 36.41 -26.53
N SER A 662 -29.00 37.08 -26.43
CA SER A 662 -29.43 38.03 -27.45
C SER A 662 -28.85 39.41 -27.12
N SER A 663 -28.14 39.95 -28.11
CA SER A 663 -27.70 41.34 -28.25
C SER A 663 -28.80 42.34 -27.94
N LEU A 664 -28.48 43.41 -27.20
CA LEU A 664 -28.99 44.76 -27.46
C LEU A 664 -28.05 45.80 -26.82
N LYS A 665 -27.36 46.54 -27.70
CA LYS A 665 -26.65 47.78 -27.41
C LYS A 665 -27.62 48.95 -27.48
N ASN A 666 -27.41 49.89 -26.55
CA ASN A 666 -27.70 51.33 -26.62
C ASN A 666 -29.14 51.78 -26.93
N SER A 667 -29.78 52.40 -25.93
CA SER A 667 -30.01 53.85 -25.95
C SER A 667 -30.39 54.38 -24.57
N ARG A 668 -29.97 55.61 -24.32
CA ARG A 668 -29.96 56.35 -23.05
C ARG A 668 -31.37 56.79 -22.63
N GLN A 669 -31.45 57.14 -21.34
CA GLN A 669 -32.05 58.37 -20.79
C GLN A 669 -33.28 58.16 -19.89
N TYR A 670 -33.02 58.20 -18.58
CA TYR A 670 -33.99 58.66 -17.58
C TYR A 670 -34.13 60.19 -17.69
N GLY A 671 -35.37 60.65 -17.56
CA GLY A 671 -35.76 62.04 -17.34
C GLY A 671 -37.01 62.13 -16.48
N LEU A 672 -36.86 61.75 -15.21
CA LEU A 672 -37.61 62.19 -14.00
C LEU A 672 -39.15 62.05 -13.99
N MET A 673 -39.63 60.83 -13.75
CA MET A 673 -40.65 60.44 -12.76
C MET A 673 -40.86 58.93 -12.81
#